data_AF-A0A8J7Q364-F1
#
_entry.id   AF-A0A8J7Q364-F1
#
_cell.length_a   1.000
_cell.length_b   1.000
_cell.length_c   1.000
_cell.angle_alpha   90.00
_cell.angle_beta   90.00
_cell.angle_gamma   90.00
#
_symmetry.space_group_name_H-M   'P 1'
#
loop_
_entity.id
_entity.type
_entity.pdbx_description
1 polymer ?
#
loop_
_entity_poly.entity_id
_entity_poly.type
_entity_poly.pdbx_seq_one_letter_code
_entity_poly.pdbx_strand_id
1 'polypeptide(L)'
;MFPGSEGVTRSFFPVRRAALVSARLVLACLVLTAFSPLFGQRINEFVNNHTGNDIYEFVEIFGEPNTDYSHLTIVQIEADTDSGGLGAGWIDTVHTMGTTNAEGYFVTSFLSNQFGNGSMALLLVEGYSGTLGTDLDTNDDGTFETTPWTNIIDSVGVDDGGSDPRYAVLTLLQNYDGISFTVGGASFLPSGDPTGTAADWIRNDFHGAGLPGLDGTLVDGEAANTPGLVNSLTAPPPPPPPAPVISEFVLDHTGSDTMEFVEIFGVAESDYSAFRILIIDGDATGGDPGNIMNVITPGVANNSAVWASQFTSEQFSDGSVTLMIVEGFQGAVDTDLDTDNDGTVDVEVWTASHDAVAVRHNQGDVVYAQVVLEAGFGGGQTAPGGASRYPYYADTDSVNDWLPNDFDGNGFVDFPGSLTDGETINTPGRVNRVGETAYYRGLSTALGQTGLRDAVNALIDDHIYFPYTDGGTDTWDILEDADQDPDNSSQVISIYRNATYTKVGGGNNDYNREHTWPSSYGFTDNIPLAYPYTDAHHLRIANASYNSSRSNTPFGDCSAGCNELPTEFNAGRGGQGGGFPGDSNWSDNGSDIFQVWNARKGDVARSLLYLDVRYNGGQHVVTGGNEPNLILTDNLSLVQTMGSNTTGDAYMGRLSVLLQWHMDDPVDEDERRRNEVVYSYQGNRNPFVDHPEWADCIFNDACGTEPPVCFNPSLPSWTLVDNEVCEATNAVTVLHFVSLLNGDCVCQ
;
A
#
# COMPACT_ATOMS: atom_id res chain seq x y z
N MET A 1 -50.29 -52.89 67.93
CA MET A 1 -49.47 -53.56 68.95
C MET A 1 -48.04 -53.04 68.80
N PHE A 2 -47.48 -52.49 69.89
CA PHE A 2 -46.06 -52.08 70.06
C PHE A 2 -45.05 -53.22 69.75
N PRO A 3 -43.70 -53.01 69.75
CA PRO A 3 -42.88 -51.76 69.75
C PRO A 3 -41.66 -51.76 68.77
N GLY A 4 -41.01 -50.59 68.54
CA GLY A 4 -39.58 -50.32 68.88
C GLY A 4 -38.65 -50.43 67.64
N SER A 5 -37.63 -49.62 67.34
CA SER A 5 -36.77 -48.69 68.12
C SER A 5 -35.98 -47.73 67.19
N GLU A 6 -35.78 -46.49 67.67
CA GLU A 6 -34.61 -45.56 67.55
C GLU A 6 -34.04 -45.12 66.18
N GLY A 7 -33.61 -43.86 65.93
CA GLY A 7 -33.41 -42.71 66.81
C GLY A 7 -33.16 -41.37 66.07
N VAL A 8 -33.81 -40.34 66.58
CA VAL A 8 -33.44 -38.93 66.84
C VAL A 8 -32.62 -38.11 65.81
N THR A 9 -33.23 -37.02 65.31
CA THR A 9 -32.76 -35.62 65.48
C THR A 9 -33.95 -34.65 65.39
N ARG A 10 -33.99 -33.68 66.31
CA ARG A 10 -35.08 -32.73 66.63
C ARG A 10 -34.81 -31.37 65.94
N SER A 11 -35.72 -30.77 65.15
CA SER A 11 -36.93 -30.00 65.54
C SER A 11 -36.63 -28.52 65.90
N PHE A 12 -37.46 -27.48 65.66
CA PHE A 12 -38.84 -27.30 65.15
C PHE A 12 -39.06 -25.80 64.80
N PHE A 13 -39.95 -25.53 63.84
CA PHE A 13 -40.73 -24.29 63.52
C PHE A 13 -41.63 -23.81 64.72
N PRO A 14 -42.54 -22.78 64.68
CA PRO A 14 -43.18 -22.07 63.56
C PRO A 14 -43.56 -20.55 63.72
N VAL A 15 -44.22 -20.08 62.66
CA VAL A 15 -44.86 -18.81 62.25
C VAL A 15 -46.06 -18.33 63.10
N ARG A 16 -46.29 -17.01 63.24
CA ARG A 16 -47.52 -16.23 62.83
C ARG A 16 -47.54 -14.75 63.26
N ARG A 17 -48.15 -13.92 62.38
CA ARG A 17 -48.30 -12.45 62.34
C ARG A 17 -49.28 -11.85 63.38
N ALA A 18 -49.08 -10.58 63.77
CA ALA A 18 -49.93 -9.41 63.37
C ALA A 18 -49.73 -8.12 64.23
N ALA A 19 -49.76 -6.95 63.54
CA ALA A 19 -50.16 -5.59 63.99
C ALA A 19 -49.30 -4.85 65.05
N LEU A 20 -49.09 -3.52 65.09
CA LEU A 20 -49.71 -2.33 64.48
C LEU A 20 -48.70 -1.14 64.51
N VAL A 21 -48.96 -0.12 63.68
CA VAL A 21 -48.21 1.11 63.36
C VAL A 21 -47.88 2.04 64.56
N SER A 22 -46.67 2.64 64.63
CA SER A 22 -46.42 4.09 64.41
C SER A 22 -45.04 4.62 64.87
N ALA A 23 -44.53 5.59 64.08
CA ALA A 23 -43.57 6.67 64.40
C ALA A 23 -42.04 6.42 64.50
N ARG A 24 -41.39 6.66 63.35
CA ARG A 24 -40.04 7.20 63.05
C ARG A 24 -38.98 7.30 64.17
N LEU A 25 -37.85 6.60 63.95
CA LEU A 25 -36.51 7.10 64.25
C LEU A 25 -35.54 6.57 63.17
N VAL A 26 -34.74 7.46 62.59
CA VAL A 26 -33.78 7.15 61.52
C VAL A 26 -32.70 6.21 62.07
N LEU A 27 -32.55 5.04 61.45
CA LEU A 27 -31.44 4.13 61.72
C LEU A 27 -30.52 4.14 60.51
N ALA A 28 -29.35 4.78 60.67
CA ALA A 28 -28.23 4.65 59.74
C ALA A 28 -27.82 3.17 59.72
N CYS A 29 -28.08 2.51 58.58
CA CYS A 29 -27.67 1.14 58.35
C CYS A 29 -26.18 1.20 57.96
N LEU A 30 -25.33 0.77 58.89
CA LEU A 30 -23.94 0.45 58.64
C LEU A 30 -23.92 -0.74 57.66
N VAL A 31 -23.85 -0.43 56.37
CA VAL A 31 -23.57 -1.42 55.33
C VAL A 31 -22.15 -1.89 55.59
N LEU A 32 -21.99 -3.16 55.98
CA LEU A 32 -20.75 -3.88 55.77
C LEU A 32 -20.45 -3.75 54.27
N THR A 33 -19.47 -2.94 53.93
CA THR A 33 -18.93 -2.87 52.57
C THR A 33 -18.38 -4.24 52.23
N ALA A 34 -18.97 -4.81 51.19
CA ALA A 34 -18.41 -5.93 50.46
C ALA A 34 -16.97 -5.60 50.07
N PHE A 35 -16.05 -6.55 50.29
CA PHE A 35 -14.77 -6.58 49.60
C PHE A 35 -15.05 -6.98 48.14
N SER A 36 -14.63 -6.17 47.17
CA SER A 36 -14.45 -6.49 45.74
C SER A 36 -13.71 -5.33 45.04
N PRO A 37 -12.83 -5.55 44.04
CA PRO A 37 -11.87 -6.62 43.81
C PRO A 37 -10.41 -6.07 43.79
N LEU A 38 -9.43 -6.93 43.53
CA LEU A 38 -7.99 -6.64 43.64
C LEU A 38 -7.34 -6.03 42.37
N PHE A 39 -8.09 -5.41 41.45
CA PHE A 39 -7.50 -4.77 40.27
C PHE A 39 -8.28 -3.50 39.89
N GLY A 40 -7.68 -2.34 40.15
CA GLY A 40 -8.12 -1.07 39.56
C GLY A 40 -7.56 -0.89 38.15
N GLN A 41 -7.80 0.28 37.54
CA GLN A 41 -7.20 0.65 36.25
C GLN A 41 -5.67 0.62 36.40
N ARG A 42 -4.98 0.01 35.45
CA ARG A 42 -3.52 -0.11 35.47
C ARG A 42 -2.92 -0.05 34.09
N ILE A 43 -1.69 0.39 33.99
CA ILE A 43 -0.87 0.23 32.78
C ILE A 43 -0.59 -1.26 32.63
N ASN A 44 -0.91 -1.81 31.46
CA ASN A 44 -0.89 -3.25 31.21
C ASN A 44 0.20 -3.66 30.22
N GLU A 45 0.45 -2.84 29.21
CA GLU A 45 1.48 -3.07 28.20
C GLU A 45 1.89 -1.73 27.60
N PHE A 46 3.13 -1.61 27.17
CA PHE A 46 3.56 -0.48 26.34
C PHE A 46 4.69 -0.89 25.40
N VAL A 47 4.78 -0.17 24.28
CA VAL A 47 5.92 -0.16 23.36
C VAL A 47 6.27 1.30 23.10
N ASN A 48 7.50 1.67 23.40
CA ASN A 48 8.08 2.99 23.16
C ASN A 48 9.33 2.92 22.28
N ASN A 49 9.78 1.72 21.92
CA ASN A 49 10.83 1.46 20.94
C ASN A 49 10.80 0.00 20.46
N HIS A 50 10.91 -0.20 19.14
CA HIS A 50 11.05 -1.51 18.52
C HIS A 50 12.02 -1.46 17.32
N THR A 51 12.32 -2.62 16.72
CA THR A 51 13.22 -2.70 15.55
C THR A 51 12.64 -1.95 14.35
N GLY A 52 13.51 -1.39 13.53
CA GLY A 52 13.11 -0.60 12.36
C GLY A 52 12.71 0.82 12.74
N ASN A 53 11.70 1.36 12.06
CA ASN A 53 11.12 2.66 12.37
C ASN A 53 10.10 2.48 13.49
N ASP A 54 10.15 3.33 14.52
CA ASP A 54 9.20 3.35 15.63
C ASP A 54 7.83 3.84 15.11
N ILE A 55 6.98 2.93 14.63
CA ILE A 55 5.66 3.22 14.04
C ILE A 55 4.52 2.50 14.77
N TYR A 56 4.86 1.65 15.73
CA TYR A 56 3.93 0.88 16.55
C TYR A 56 4.12 1.19 18.04
N GLU A 57 4.32 2.45 18.39
CA GLU A 57 4.34 2.83 19.79
C GLU A 57 2.92 2.86 20.35
N PHE A 58 2.73 2.34 21.56
CA PHE A 58 1.45 2.39 22.23
C PHE A 58 1.57 2.26 23.74
N VAL A 59 0.51 2.68 24.43
CA VAL A 59 0.28 2.35 25.84
C VAL A 59 -1.09 1.70 25.96
N GLU A 60 -1.13 0.57 26.64
CA GLU A 60 -2.34 -0.18 26.94
C GLU A 60 -2.68 -0.10 28.42
N ILE A 61 -3.97 0.13 28.71
CA ILE A 61 -4.53 0.16 30.04
C ILE A 61 -5.54 -0.99 30.19
N PHE A 62 -5.46 -1.71 31.31
CA PHE A 62 -6.46 -2.70 31.69
C PHE A 62 -7.42 -2.14 32.74
N GLY A 63 -8.71 -2.37 32.55
CA GLY A 63 -9.78 -1.95 33.45
C GLY A 63 -11.00 -2.85 33.37
N GLU A 64 -12.16 -2.35 33.81
CA GLU A 64 -13.42 -3.08 33.69
C GLU A 64 -13.84 -3.16 32.21
N PRO A 65 -14.40 -4.29 31.73
CA PRO A 65 -14.89 -4.44 30.36
C PRO A 65 -15.91 -3.38 29.93
N ASN A 66 -15.85 -2.96 28.66
CA ASN A 66 -16.79 -2.02 28.03
C ASN A 66 -17.05 -0.74 28.86
N THR A 67 -16.02 -0.23 29.55
CA THR A 67 -16.15 0.88 30.50
C THR A 67 -15.44 2.12 29.96
N ASP A 68 -16.14 3.25 30.00
CA ASP A 68 -15.61 4.55 29.59
C ASP A 68 -14.71 5.15 30.68
N TYR A 69 -13.43 5.31 30.35
CA TYR A 69 -12.41 5.94 31.18
C TYR A 69 -11.95 7.31 30.64
N SER A 70 -12.74 7.99 29.82
CA SER A 70 -12.39 9.32 29.25
C SER A 70 -12.09 10.43 30.27
N HIS A 71 -12.29 10.18 31.57
CA HIS A 71 -11.89 11.07 32.66
C HIS A 71 -10.44 10.87 33.12
N LEU A 72 -9.77 9.82 32.63
CA LEU A 72 -8.37 9.51 32.88
C LEU A 72 -7.50 9.94 31.69
N THR A 73 -6.21 10.14 31.95
CA THR A 73 -5.24 10.59 30.96
C THR A 73 -3.91 9.90 31.19
N ILE A 74 -3.29 9.43 30.11
CA ILE A 74 -1.93 8.90 30.09
C ILE A 74 -1.01 10.09 29.81
N VAL A 75 0.00 10.28 30.65
CA VAL A 75 0.97 11.37 30.55
C VAL A 75 2.36 10.77 30.56
N GLN A 76 3.16 11.03 29.52
CA GLN A 76 4.58 10.73 29.53
C GLN A 76 5.36 11.91 30.10
N ILE A 77 6.30 11.58 30.96
CA ILE A 77 7.26 12.50 31.54
C ILE A 77 8.66 12.11 31.08
N GLU A 78 9.37 13.06 30.49
CA GLU A 78 10.78 12.95 30.14
C GLU A 78 11.61 12.71 31.40
N ALA A 79 12.50 11.73 31.36
CA ALA A 79 13.44 11.47 32.44
C ALA A 79 14.90 11.41 31.97
N ASP A 80 15.16 11.39 30.66
CA ASP A 80 16.51 11.39 30.09
C ASP A 80 17.13 12.79 30.18
N THR A 81 18.25 12.89 30.89
CA THR A 81 18.96 14.15 31.09
C THR A 81 19.86 14.56 29.91
N ASP A 82 20.05 13.69 28.91
CA ASP A 82 20.94 13.87 27.76
C ASP A 82 20.19 14.14 26.43
N SER A 83 18.85 14.31 26.44
CA SER A 83 17.95 14.35 25.26
C SER A 83 18.01 15.61 24.36
N GLY A 84 19.13 16.34 24.34
CA GLY A 84 19.38 17.36 23.31
C GLY A 84 18.61 18.68 23.46
N GLY A 85 18.01 18.96 24.63
CA GLY A 85 17.56 20.31 24.99
C GLY A 85 16.27 20.43 25.80
N LEU A 86 15.55 19.34 26.04
CA LEU A 86 14.49 19.28 27.05
C LEU A 86 15.10 18.70 28.34
N GLY A 87 14.76 19.29 29.49
CA GLY A 87 15.25 18.79 30.79
C GLY A 87 14.40 17.60 31.26
N ALA A 88 14.85 16.89 32.28
CA ALA A 88 13.99 15.92 32.92
C ALA A 88 12.77 16.61 33.55
N GLY A 89 11.65 15.89 33.70
CA GLY A 89 10.42 16.42 34.28
C GLY A 89 9.48 17.11 33.29
N TRP A 90 9.83 17.17 32.01
CA TRP A 90 8.98 17.74 30.97
C TRP A 90 7.84 16.79 30.58
N ILE A 91 6.68 17.35 30.24
CA ILE A 91 5.55 16.58 29.67
C ILE A 91 5.76 16.40 28.16
N ASP A 92 6.03 15.18 27.73
CA ASP A 92 6.31 14.86 26.32
C ASP A 92 5.06 14.50 25.53
N THR A 93 4.19 13.68 26.10
CA THR A 93 2.97 13.21 25.46
C THR A 93 1.79 13.16 26.44
N VAL A 94 0.58 13.35 25.89
CA VAL A 94 -0.67 13.35 26.65
C VAL A 94 -1.75 12.66 25.82
N HIS A 95 -2.31 11.57 26.34
CA HIS A 95 -3.34 10.79 25.67
C HIS A 95 -4.55 10.60 26.59
N THR A 96 -5.70 11.14 26.19
CA THR A 96 -6.95 10.89 26.91
C THR A 96 -7.39 9.44 26.69
N MET A 97 -7.78 8.75 27.76
CA MET A 97 -8.33 7.40 27.65
C MET A 97 -9.68 7.37 26.94
N GLY A 98 -10.09 6.19 26.48
CA GLY A 98 -11.40 5.95 25.89
C GLY A 98 -12.18 4.84 26.61
N THR A 99 -12.97 4.10 25.84
CA THR A 99 -13.71 2.93 26.35
C THR A 99 -12.89 1.66 26.16
N THR A 100 -12.81 0.82 27.20
CA THR A 100 -12.19 -0.51 27.10
C THR A 100 -13.01 -1.47 26.23
N ASN A 101 -12.38 -2.47 25.63
CA ASN A 101 -13.06 -3.53 24.89
C ASN A 101 -13.80 -4.52 25.82
N ALA A 102 -14.36 -5.60 25.24
CA ALA A 102 -15.13 -6.61 25.96
C ALA A 102 -14.28 -7.42 26.95
N GLU A 103 -12.97 -7.40 26.77
CA GLU A 103 -11.97 -8.08 27.59
C GLU A 103 -11.34 -7.14 28.64
N GLY A 104 -11.60 -5.83 28.56
CA GLY A 104 -11.14 -4.83 29.53
C GLY A 104 -9.92 -4.01 29.10
N TYR A 105 -9.49 -4.08 27.84
CA TYR A 105 -8.32 -3.38 27.32
C TYR A 105 -8.68 -2.08 26.60
N PHE A 106 -7.91 -1.03 26.86
CA PHE A 106 -7.87 0.19 26.07
C PHE A 106 -6.45 0.39 25.55
N VAL A 107 -6.30 0.57 24.24
CA VAL A 107 -5.01 0.84 23.59
C VAL A 107 -5.07 2.25 23.01
N THR A 108 -3.99 3.02 23.12
CA THR A 108 -3.82 4.20 22.25
C THR A 108 -3.83 3.76 20.78
N SER A 109 -4.12 4.67 19.85
CA SER A 109 -3.74 4.43 18.45
C SER A 109 -2.23 4.18 18.39
N PHE A 110 -1.76 3.38 17.43
CA PHE A 110 -0.33 3.30 17.17
C PHE A 110 0.21 4.69 16.83
N LEU A 111 1.27 5.07 17.52
CA LEU A 111 1.96 6.33 17.34
C LEU A 111 3.32 6.07 16.68
N SER A 112 3.91 7.12 16.13
CA SER A 112 5.22 7.05 15.51
C SER A 112 6.15 8.12 16.03
N ASN A 113 7.26 7.69 16.64
CA ASN A 113 8.30 8.55 17.23
C ASN A 113 7.70 9.65 18.12
N GLN A 114 6.71 9.29 18.95
CA GLN A 114 6.08 10.20 19.91
C GLN A 114 6.55 9.90 21.32
N PHE A 115 6.68 8.63 21.70
CA PHE A 115 7.25 8.24 22.98
C PHE A 115 8.77 8.30 22.96
N GLY A 116 9.37 8.65 24.10
CA GLY A 116 10.82 8.73 24.22
C GLY A 116 11.47 7.35 24.26
N ASN A 117 12.58 7.17 23.56
CA ASN A 117 13.31 5.91 23.52
C ASN A 117 14.34 5.77 24.66
N GLY A 118 14.56 6.86 25.43
CA GLY A 118 15.45 6.94 26.59
C GLY A 118 14.72 6.69 27.93
N SER A 119 15.28 7.19 29.03
CA SER A 119 14.63 7.15 30.34
C SER A 119 13.32 7.95 30.34
N MET A 120 12.19 7.35 30.74
CA MET A 120 10.89 8.03 30.78
C MET A 120 9.95 7.45 31.85
N ALA A 121 8.88 8.18 32.16
CA ALA A 121 7.80 7.70 33.02
C ALA A 121 6.43 7.85 32.36
N LEU A 122 5.64 6.78 32.36
CA LEU A 122 4.23 6.76 31.99
C LEU A 122 3.38 6.87 33.26
N LEU A 123 2.53 7.89 33.32
CA LEU A 123 1.61 8.14 34.42
C LEU A 123 0.17 8.02 33.91
N LEU A 124 -0.63 7.17 34.55
CA LEU A 124 -2.08 7.18 34.40
C LEU A 124 -2.67 8.09 35.48
N VAL A 125 -3.25 9.22 35.08
CA VAL A 125 -3.71 10.27 36.01
C VAL A 125 -5.19 10.60 35.86
N GLU A 126 -5.77 11.10 36.93
CA GLU A 126 -7.14 11.64 36.96
C GLU A 126 -7.10 13.18 37.04
N GLY A 127 -8.03 13.85 36.36
CA GLY A 127 -8.22 15.30 36.49
C GLY A 127 -7.08 16.11 35.88
N TYR A 128 -6.49 15.64 34.79
CA TYR A 128 -5.40 16.34 34.09
C TYR A 128 -5.84 17.73 33.62
N SER A 129 -4.95 18.72 33.83
CA SER A 129 -5.16 20.14 33.50
C SER A 129 -3.88 20.81 32.99
N GLY A 130 -2.87 20.00 32.64
CA GLY A 130 -1.55 20.46 32.25
C GLY A 130 -1.46 20.92 30.80
N THR A 131 -0.26 21.31 30.38
CA THR A 131 0.05 21.70 29.00
C THR A 131 1.29 20.94 28.54
N LEU A 132 1.23 20.38 27.33
CA LEU A 132 2.36 19.71 26.69
C LEU A 132 3.61 20.60 26.69
N GLY A 133 4.79 20.03 26.92
CA GLY A 133 6.05 20.76 26.99
C GLY A 133 6.17 21.66 28.22
N THR A 134 5.48 21.33 29.31
CA THR A 134 5.69 22.01 30.60
C THR A 134 6.68 21.21 31.44
N ASP A 135 7.68 21.89 31.96
CA ASP A 135 8.61 21.37 32.97
C ASP A 135 7.94 21.31 34.35
N LEU A 136 7.81 20.10 34.92
CA LEU A 136 7.21 19.86 36.23
C LEU A 136 8.24 19.68 37.36
N ASP A 137 9.52 19.50 37.03
CA ASP A 137 10.64 19.29 37.94
C ASP A 137 11.82 20.18 37.53
N THR A 138 11.65 21.48 37.74
CA THR A 138 12.56 22.53 37.28
C THR A 138 13.96 22.50 37.90
N ASN A 139 14.18 21.63 38.89
CA ASN A 139 15.46 21.45 39.57
C ASN A 139 16.13 20.10 39.25
N ASP A 140 15.47 19.26 38.44
CA ASP A 140 15.89 17.92 38.01
C ASP A 140 16.24 16.96 39.19
N ASP A 141 15.54 17.05 40.34
CA ASP A 141 15.81 16.21 41.53
C ASP A 141 14.97 14.91 41.59
N GLY A 142 14.11 14.69 40.60
CA GLY A 142 13.19 13.56 40.51
C GLY A 142 11.89 13.76 41.27
N THR A 143 11.59 14.99 41.71
CA THR A 143 10.37 15.33 42.45
C THR A 143 9.61 16.45 41.75
N PHE A 144 8.36 16.18 41.36
CA PHE A 144 7.52 17.23 40.79
C PHE A 144 7.27 18.39 41.77
N GLU A 145 7.56 19.61 41.36
CA GLU A 145 7.11 20.81 42.08
C GLU A 145 5.68 21.19 41.77
N THR A 146 5.21 20.82 40.58
CA THR A 146 3.82 21.04 40.17
C THR A 146 3.23 19.77 39.58
N THR A 147 1.99 19.46 39.99
CA THR A 147 1.27 18.28 39.52
C THR A 147 -0.05 18.73 38.91
N PRO A 148 -0.16 18.85 37.58
CA PRO A 148 -1.37 19.30 36.93
C PRO A 148 -2.44 18.19 36.81
N TRP A 149 -2.58 17.37 37.84
CA TRP A 149 -3.56 16.28 37.96
C TRP A 149 -4.03 16.19 39.42
N THR A 150 -5.18 15.57 39.65
CA THR A 150 -5.71 15.40 41.01
C THR A 150 -5.15 14.16 41.69
N ASN A 151 -4.98 13.05 40.95
CA ASN A 151 -4.46 11.79 41.46
C ASN A 151 -3.62 11.09 40.38
N ILE A 152 -2.58 10.36 40.80
CA ILE A 152 -1.94 9.33 39.97
C ILE A 152 -2.64 8.01 40.32
N ILE A 153 -3.21 7.36 39.31
CA ILE A 153 -3.89 6.07 39.43
C ILE A 153 -2.89 4.92 39.34
N ASP A 154 -1.98 5.00 38.36
CA ASP A 154 -0.90 4.04 38.16
C ASP A 154 0.31 4.70 37.48
N SER A 155 1.49 4.09 37.58
CA SER A 155 2.71 4.59 36.95
C SER A 155 3.74 3.49 36.71
N VAL A 156 4.40 3.52 35.56
CA VAL A 156 5.58 2.71 35.24
C VAL A 156 6.61 3.57 34.53
N GLY A 157 7.88 3.42 34.87
CA GLY A 157 8.98 4.09 34.17
C GLY A 157 9.98 3.11 33.59
N VAL A 158 10.80 3.59 32.68
CA VAL A 158 11.95 2.91 32.10
C VAL A 158 13.20 3.74 32.36
N ASP A 159 14.33 3.07 32.58
CA ASP A 159 15.62 3.68 32.87
C ASP A 159 16.65 3.03 31.96
N ASP A 160 17.26 3.85 31.10
CA ASP A 160 18.21 3.42 30.07
C ASP A 160 19.65 3.30 30.59
N GLY A 161 19.90 3.81 31.80
CA GLY A 161 21.18 3.84 32.48
C GLY A 161 21.44 5.22 33.10
N GLY A 162 22.71 5.55 33.30
CA GLY A 162 23.08 6.93 33.66
C GLY A 162 22.72 7.39 35.08
N SER A 163 22.47 8.69 35.23
CA SER A 163 22.10 9.35 36.50
C SER A 163 20.80 10.14 36.32
N ASP A 164 19.83 9.49 35.68
CA ASP A 164 18.54 10.07 35.36
C ASP A 164 17.58 10.05 36.57
N PRO A 165 16.75 11.09 36.75
CA PRO A 165 15.68 11.09 37.74
C PRO A 165 14.60 10.05 37.42
N ARG A 166 13.77 9.73 38.42
CA ARG A 166 12.72 8.71 38.29
C ARG A 166 11.40 9.25 38.80
N TYR A 167 10.43 9.34 37.90
CA TYR A 167 9.12 9.94 38.18
C TYR A 167 7.99 8.93 38.40
N ALA A 168 8.25 7.64 38.21
CA ALA A 168 7.28 6.56 38.43
C ALA A 168 7.54 5.80 39.75
N VAL A 169 6.49 5.22 40.33
CA VAL A 169 6.59 4.37 41.54
C VAL A 169 7.44 3.13 41.29
N LEU A 170 7.30 2.53 40.10
CA LEU A 170 8.09 1.41 39.62
C LEU A 170 8.85 1.83 38.38
N THR A 171 10.16 1.55 38.34
CA THR A 171 11.01 1.79 37.18
C THR A 171 11.66 0.49 36.74
N LEU A 172 11.49 0.12 35.47
CA LEU A 172 12.14 -1.00 34.81
C LEU A 172 13.55 -0.55 34.40
N LEU A 173 14.56 -1.03 35.14
CA LEU A 173 15.96 -0.73 34.87
C LEU A 173 16.42 -1.48 33.62
N GLN A 174 17.39 -0.96 32.87
CA GLN A 174 18.00 -1.63 31.70
C GLN A 174 18.38 -3.12 31.89
N ASN A 175 18.55 -3.57 33.14
CA ASN A 175 18.94 -4.93 33.51
C ASN A 175 17.95 -5.71 34.39
N TYR A 176 16.70 -5.27 34.49
CA TYR A 176 15.69 -5.95 35.31
C TYR A 176 15.43 -7.41 34.90
N ASP A 177 15.64 -7.72 33.63
CA ASP A 177 15.48 -9.03 32.99
C ASP A 177 16.83 -9.72 32.66
N GLY A 178 17.95 -9.14 33.11
CA GLY A 178 19.29 -9.68 32.90
C GLY A 178 19.97 -9.26 31.59
N ILE A 179 19.30 -8.46 30.75
CA ILE A 179 19.92 -7.80 29.59
C ILE A 179 20.51 -6.46 30.08
N SER A 180 21.19 -5.66 29.27
CA SER A 180 21.69 -4.33 29.69
C SER A 180 21.36 -3.26 28.66
N PHE A 181 20.23 -3.44 27.97
CA PHE A 181 19.68 -2.54 26.97
C PHE A 181 18.41 -1.88 27.50
N THR A 182 18.20 -0.64 27.07
CA THR A 182 16.99 0.14 27.34
C THR A 182 15.73 -0.66 27.03
N VAL A 183 14.71 -0.47 27.86
CA VAL A 183 13.42 -1.14 27.68
C VAL A 183 12.64 -0.41 26.60
N GLY A 184 12.50 -1.03 25.43
CA GLY A 184 11.66 -0.53 24.34
C GLY A 184 10.18 -0.93 24.43
N GLY A 185 9.87 -1.84 25.35
CA GLY A 185 8.49 -2.23 25.64
C GLY A 185 8.43 -3.31 26.70
N ALA A 186 7.32 -3.38 27.41
CA ALA A 186 7.10 -4.40 28.42
C ALA A 186 5.61 -4.69 28.65
N SER A 187 5.33 -5.95 28.95
CA SER A 187 4.02 -6.47 29.29
C SER A 187 3.93 -6.80 30.77
N PHE A 188 2.82 -6.41 31.41
CA PHE A 188 2.49 -6.82 32.76
C PHE A 188 2.01 -8.29 32.76
N LEU A 189 2.87 -9.21 33.22
CA LEU A 189 2.69 -10.66 33.21
C LEU A 189 3.21 -11.30 34.51
N PRO A 190 2.51 -11.13 35.65
CA PRO A 190 2.96 -11.68 36.93
C PRO A 190 2.86 -13.21 36.96
N SER A 191 3.87 -13.89 37.50
CA SER A 191 3.91 -15.35 37.69
C SER A 191 3.03 -15.86 38.86
N GLY A 192 2.15 -15.00 39.40
CA GLY A 192 1.30 -15.21 40.57
C GLY A 192 0.51 -13.94 40.91
N ASP A 193 0.23 -13.72 42.19
CA ASP A 193 -0.37 -12.45 42.63
C ASP A 193 0.60 -11.28 42.36
N PRO A 194 0.13 -10.14 41.82
CA PRO A 194 0.95 -8.95 41.59
C PRO A 194 1.73 -8.53 42.83
N THR A 195 3.03 -8.29 42.64
CA THR A 195 3.94 -7.87 43.70
C THR A 195 4.15 -6.36 43.76
N GLY A 196 3.79 -5.64 42.69
CA GLY A 196 4.09 -4.23 42.48
C GLY A 196 5.58 -3.99 42.20
N THR A 197 6.29 -4.99 41.68
CA THR A 197 7.73 -4.91 41.41
C THR A 197 8.04 -5.20 39.94
N ALA A 198 9.28 -4.97 39.52
CA ALA A 198 9.72 -5.26 38.15
C ALA A 198 9.58 -6.74 37.77
N ALA A 199 9.46 -7.64 38.76
CA ALA A 199 9.22 -9.07 38.51
C ALA A 199 7.82 -9.39 37.97
N ASP A 200 6.89 -8.43 38.01
CA ASP A 200 5.56 -8.57 37.39
C ASP A 200 5.57 -8.19 35.91
N TRP A 201 6.69 -7.67 35.39
CA TRP A 201 6.83 -7.20 34.02
C TRP A 201 7.79 -8.11 33.24
N ILE A 202 7.49 -8.34 31.97
CA ILE A 202 8.31 -9.10 31.03
C ILE A 202 8.57 -8.19 29.84
N ARG A 203 9.82 -8.15 29.35
CA ARG A 203 10.18 -7.33 28.19
C ARG A 203 9.44 -7.86 26.96
N ASN A 204 8.90 -6.97 26.14
CA ASN A 204 8.32 -7.36 24.85
C ASN A 204 9.43 -7.70 23.85
N ASP A 205 9.12 -8.53 22.85
CA ASP A 205 10.03 -8.75 21.72
C ASP A 205 10.28 -7.43 20.98
N PHE A 206 11.54 -7.02 21.00
CA PHE A 206 12.00 -5.82 20.33
C PHE A 206 11.85 -5.92 18.81
N HIS A 207 11.83 -7.13 18.23
CA HIS A 207 11.68 -7.31 16.79
C HIS A 207 10.23 -7.28 16.31
N GLY A 208 9.28 -7.03 17.22
CA GLY A 208 7.89 -6.78 16.88
C GLY A 208 7.01 -8.02 16.77
N ALA A 209 7.37 -9.15 17.39
CA ALA A 209 6.50 -10.32 17.43
C ALA A 209 5.13 -9.92 18.01
N GLY A 210 4.07 -10.11 17.23
CA GLY A 210 2.69 -9.73 17.60
C GLY A 210 2.26 -8.32 17.15
N LEU A 211 3.16 -7.53 16.57
CA LEU A 211 2.81 -6.27 15.89
C LEU A 211 2.43 -6.53 14.42
N PRO A 212 1.45 -5.80 13.85
CA PRO A 212 1.06 -5.96 12.45
C PRO A 212 2.24 -5.71 11.50
N GLY A 213 2.43 -6.60 10.51
CA GLY A 213 3.44 -6.42 9.46
C GLY A 213 4.90 -6.59 9.92
N LEU A 214 5.16 -7.04 11.15
CA LEU A 214 6.50 -7.33 11.65
C LEU A 214 6.67 -8.85 11.93
N ASP A 215 7.70 -9.43 11.33
CA ASP A 215 8.03 -10.87 11.45
C ASP A 215 8.93 -11.18 12.67
N GLY A 216 8.71 -10.48 13.78
CA GLY A 216 9.46 -10.70 15.02
C GLY A 216 9.30 -12.13 15.52
N THR A 217 10.39 -12.73 16.00
CA THR A 217 10.40 -14.09 16.55
C THR A 217 10.73 -14.03 18.04
N LEU A 218 9.81 -14.52 18.87
CA LEU A 218 10.01 -14.57 20.32
C LEU A 218 11.24 -15.39 20.72
N VAL A 219 12.07 -14.80 21.57
CA VAL A 219 13.14 -15.47 22.30
C VAL A 219 12.66 -15.82 23.71
N ASP A 220 13.24 -16.89 24.28
CA ASP A 220 12.94 -17.36 25.62
C ASP A 220 13.18 -16.24 26.66
N GLY A 221 12.12 -15.78 27.31
CA GLY A 221 12.15 -14.65 28.25
C GLY A 221 11.46 -13.38 27.75
N GLU A 222 11.01 -13.33 26.49
CA GLU A 222 10.24 -12.22 25.93
C GLU A 222 8.73 -12.48 25.98
N ALA A 223 7.96 -11.40 26.03
CA ALA A 223 6.53 -11.38 25.79
C ALA A 223 6.25 -10.96 24.33
N ALA A 224 5.16 -11.46 23.75
CA ALA A 224 4.64 -10.92 22.50
C ALA A 224 4.06 -9.53 22.74
N ASN A 225 4.11 -8.68 21.72
CA ASN A 225 3.36 -7.44 21.70
C ASN A 225 1.87 -7.79 21.45
N THR A 226 0.97 -7.40 22.34
CA THR A 226 -0.43 -7.88 22.32
C THR A 226 -1.48 -6.75 22.44
N PRO A 227 -1.40 -5.69 21.61
CA PRO A 227 -2.30 -4.56 21.72
C PRO A 227 -3.78 -5.00 21.60
N GLY A 228 -4.55 -4.76 22.65
CA GLY A 228 -5.98 -5.05 22.75
C GLY A 228 -6.31 -6.49 23.16
N LEU A 229 -5.29 -7.31 23.45
CA LEU A 229 -5.40 -8.73 23.75
C LEU A 229 -4.79 -9.06 25.12
N VAL A 230 -4.96 -10.32 25.54
CA VAL A 230 -4.31 -10.80 26.76
C VAL A 230 -2.81 -10.95 26.51
N ASN A 231 -1.98 -10.27 27.32
CA ASN A 231 -0.53 -10.43 27.34
C ASN A 231 -0.13 -11.91 27.30
N SER A 232 0.88 -12.24 26.49
CA SER A 232 1.23 -13.62 26.20
C SER A 232 2.73 -13.83 26.01
N LEU A 233 3.21 -15.03 26.35
CA LEU A 233 4.56 -15.52 26.03
C LEU A 233 4.61 -16.25 24.67
N THR A 234 3.53 -16.17 23.89
CA THR A 234 3.44 -16.69 22.53
C THR A 234 2.86 -15.62 21.62
N ALA A 235 3.42 -15.43 20.42
CA ALA A 235 2.93 -14.47 19.46
C ALA A 235 1.50 -14.85 19.05
N PRO A 236 0.53 -13.91 19.06
CA PRO A 236 -0.77 -14.17 18.46
C PRO A 236 -0.56 -14.45 16.95
N PRO A 237 -1.36 -15.34 16.34
CA PRO A 237 -1.36 -15.45 14.89
C PRO A 237 -1.70 -14.06 14.30
N PRO A 238 -1.09 -13.66 13.18
CA PRO A 238 -1.44 -12.41 12.53
C PRO A 238 -2.95 -12.36 12.29
N PRO A 239 -3.60 -11.18 12.38
CA PRO A 239 -5.01 -11.06 12.02
C PRO A 239 -5.22 -11.63 10.60
N PRO A 240 -6.28 -12.41 10.37
CA PRO A 240 -6.54 -12.97 9.05
C PRO A 240 -6.65 -11.82 8.04
N PRO A 241 -6.06 -11.97 6.84
CA PRO A 241 -6.15 -10.93 5.83
C PRO A 241 -7.62 -10.66 5.48
N PRO A 242 -7.97 -9.44 5.03
CA PRO A 242 -9.27 -9.17 4.41
C PRO A 242 -9.56 -10.21 3.31
N ALA A 243 -10.82 -10.62 3.18
CA ALA A 243 -11.20 -11.60 2.19
C ALA A 243 -10.76 -11.16 0.77
N PRO A 244 -10.19 -12.07 -0.03
CA PRO A 244 -9.79 -11.75 -1.38
C PRO A 244 -11.01 -11.73 -2.30
N VAL A 245 -10.83 -11.16 -3.47
CA VAL A 245 -11.84 -11.07 -4.53
C VAL A 245 -11.34 -11.73 -5.81
N ILE A 246 -12.24 -12.24 -6.66
CA ILE A 246 -11.88 -12.82 -7.96
C ILE A 246 -11.46 -11.69 -8.88
N SER A 247 -10.22 -11.74 -9.37
CA SER A 247 -9.65 -10.70 -10.24
C SER A 247 -9.69 -11.10 -11.72
N GLU A 248 -9.40 -12.35 -12.02
CA GLU A 248 -9.31 -12.85 -13.39
C GLU A 248 -9.67 -14.33 -13.43
N PHE A 249 -10.25 -14.77 -14.54
CA PHE A 249 -10.39 -16.18 -14.83
C PHE A 249 -10.40 -16.44 -16.33
N VAL A 250 -9.91 -17.61 -16.71
CA VAL A 250 -10.01 -18.18 -18.05
C VAL A 250 -10.56 -19.60 -17.91
N LEU A 251 -11.65 -19.85 -18.63
CA LEU A 251 -12.39 -21.11 -18.72
C LEU A 251 -12.17 -21.77 -20.08
N ASP A 252 -12.04 -20.96 -21.14
CA ASP A 252 -11.77 -21.42 -22.50
C ASP A 252 -10.99 -20.32 -23.27
N HIS A 253 -10.15 -20.76 -24.20
CA HIS A 253 -9.38 -19.90 -25.10
C HIS A 253 -9.14 -20.60 -26.45
N THR A 254 -8.83 -19.85 -27.51
CA THR A 254 -8.55 -20.49 -28.81
C THR A 254 -7.41 -21.49 -28.71
N GLY A 255 -7.59 -22.66 -29.32
CA GLY A 255 -6.57 -23.71 -29.37
C GLY A 255 -7.00 -24.95 -28.58
N SER A 256 -6.08 -25.48 -27.78
CA SER A 256 -6.38 -26.53 -26.80
C SER A 256 -6.64 -25.90 -25.45
N ASP A 257 -7.73 -26.27 -24.80
CA ASP A 257 -8.09 -25.79 -23.47
C ASP A 257 -7.10 -26.31 -22.42
N THR A 258 -6.02 -25.55 -22.21
CA THR A 258 -4.86 -25.97 -21.41
C THR A 258 -4.35 -24.88 -20.48
N MET A 259 -4.97 -23.70 -20.53
CA MET A 259 -4.62 -22.52 -19.74
C MET A 259 -5.82 -22.05 -18.92
N GLU A 260 -6.66 -22.97 -18.46
CA GLU A 260 -7.72 -22.66 -17.50
C GLU A 260 -7.10 -22.19 -16.18
N PHE A 261 -7.54 -21.05 -15.66
CA PHE A 261 -7.16 -20.60 -14.32
C PHE A 261 -8.20 -19.68 -13.71
N VAL A 262 -8.14 -19.59 -12.39
CA VAL A 262 -8.73 -18.50 -11.61
C VAL A 262 -7.62 -17.75 -10.86
N GLU A 263 -7.83 -16.47 -10.70
CA GLU A 263 -6.98 -15.54 -9.99
C GLU A 263 -7.79 -14.74 -8.96
N ILE A 264 -7.14 -14.41 -7.85
CA ILE A 264 -7.68 -13.53 -6.82
C ILE A 264 -6.77 -12.35 -6.57
N PHE A 265 -7.36 -11.23 -6.17
CA PHE A 265 -6.69 -10.04 -5.68
C PHE A 265 -7.04 -9.81 -4.21
N GLY A 266 -6.07 -9.33 -3.42
CA GLY A 266 -6.25 -9.09 -1.99
C GLY A 266 -5.20 -8.15 -1.42
N VAL A 267 -4.50 -8.61 -0.38
CA VAL A 267 -3.38 -7.91 0.25
C VAL A 267 -2.09 -8.61 -0.17
N ALA A 268 -1.07 -7.83 -0.51
CA ALA A 268 0.25 -8.34 -0.90
C ALA A 268 0.81 -9.28 0.18
N GLU A 269 1.45 -10.36 -0.28
CA GLU A 269 2.15 -11.35 0.57
C GLU A 269 1.28 -12.05 1.63
N SER A 270 -0.04 -11.92 1.55
CA SER A 270 -0.97 -12.52 2.49
C SER A 270 -1.32 -13.97 2.12
N ASP A 271 -1.44 -14.84 3.12
CA ASP A 271 -1.83 -16.24 2.95
C ASP A 271 -3.36 -16.39 2.92
N TYR A 272 -3.88 -16.86 1.79
CA TYR A 272 -5.31 -17.09 1.54
C TYR A 272 -5.74 -18.56 1.65
N SER A 273 -4.91 -19.43 2.23
CA SER A 273 -5.18 -20.87 2.37
C SER A 273 -6.41 -21.24 3.23
N ALA A 274 -6.94 -20.29 4.00
CA ALA A 274 -8.20 -20.42 4.73
C ALA A 274 -9.45 -20.42 3.83
N PHE A 275 -9.36 -19.86 2.62
CA PHE A 275 -10.46 -19.73 1.67
C PHE A 275 -10.51 -20.90 0.69
N ARG A 276 -11.65 -21.08 0.01
CA ARG A 276 -11.80 -21.97 -1.15
C ARG A 276 -12.45 -21.22 -2.29
N ILE A 277 -12.00 -21.51 -3.50
CA ILE A 277 -12.68 -21.08 -4.72
C ILE A 277 -13.42 -22.30 -5.25
N LEU A 278 -14.75 -22.21 -5.29
CA LEU A 278 -15.64 -23.23 -5.82
C LEU A 278 -15.91 -22.94 -7.29
N ILE A 279 -15.80 -23.96 -8.13
CA ILE A 279 -16.25 -23.93 -9.52
C ILE A 279 -17.53 -24.78 -9.57
N ILE A 280 -18.66 -24.14 -9.85
CA ILE A 280 -19.99 -24.73 -9.75
C ILE A 280 -20.61 -24.80 -11.15
N ASP A 281 -21.10 -25.98 -11.53
CA ASP A 281 -21.75 -26.21 -12.82
C ASP A 281 -23.08 -25.46 -12.91
N GLY A 282 -23.34 -24.83 -14.06
CA GLY A 282 -24.59 -24.15 -14.37
C GLY A 282 -25.38 -24.75 -15.53
N ASP A 283 -24.85 -25.76 -16.24
CA ASP A 283 -25.51 -26.29 -17.43
C ASP A 283 -26.77 -27.11 -17.09
N ALA A 284 -27.93 -26.57 -17.48
CA ALA A 284 -29.22 -27.23 -17.27
C ALA A 284 -29.49 -28.35 -18.30
N THR A 285 -28.70 -28.44 -19.38
CA THR A 285 -28.92 -29.33 -20.52
C THR A 285 -27.96 -30.52 -20.57
N GLY A 286 -28.14 -31.46 -19.63
CA GLY A 286 -27.40 -32.73 -19.62
C GLY A 286 -26.50 -32.94 -18.39
N GLY A 287 -26.41 -31.94 -17.52
CA GLY A 287 -25.81 -31.99 -16.17
C GLY A 287 -26.84 -31.92 -15.03
N ASP A 288 -26.34 -31.97 -13.80
CA ASP A 288 -27.05 -31.56 -12.56
C ASP A 288 -26.45 -30.19 -12.17
N PRO A 289 -27.09 -29.06 -12.52
CA PRO A 289 -26.59 -27.75 -12.15
C PRO A 289 -26.51 -27.61 -10.62
N GLY A 290 -25.58 -26.79 -10.13
CA GLY A 290 -25.32 -26.66 -8.70
C GLY A 290 -24.27 -27.65 -8.18
N ASN A 291 -23.80 -28.58 -9.01
CA ASN A 291 -22.72 -29.47 -8.64
C ASN A 291 -21.36 -28.74 -8.58
N ILE A 292 -20.61 -28.95 -7.49
CA ILE A 292 -19.22 -28.49 -7.36
C ILE A 292 -18.31 -29.34 -8.26
N MET A 293 -17.81 -28.75 -9.34
CA MET A 293 -16.88 -29.36 -10.29
C MET A 293 -15.44 -29.37 -9.77
N ASN A 294 -15.03 -28.28 -9.11
CA ASN A 294 -13.67 -28.13 -8.60
C ASN A 294 -13.64 -27.29 -7.33
N VAL A 295 -12.64 -27.55 -6.49
CA VAL A 295 -12.38 -26.82 -5.24
C VAL A 295 -10.90 -26.46 -5.21
N ILE A 296 -10.62 -25.17 -5.38
CA ILE A 296 -9.26 -24.65 -5.42
C ILE A 296 -8.94 -24.02 -4.05
N THR A 297 -7.73 -24.28 -3.55
CA THR A 297 -7.21 -23.65 -2.32
C THR A 297 -6.19 -22.59 -2.71
N PRO A 298 -6.50 -21.29 -2.49
CA PRO A 298 -5.54 -20.21 -2.69
C PRO A 298 -4.31 -20.37 -1.80
N GLY A 299 -3.20 -19.81 -2.25
CA GLY A 299 -1.94 -19.77 -1.50
C GLY A 299 -1.60 -18.36 -1.04
N VAL A 300 -0.32 -18.04 -1.03
CA VAL A 300 0.19 -16.71 -0.69
C VAL A 300 0.13 -15.81 -1.92
N ALA A 301 -0.47 -14.64 -1.78
CA ALA A 301 -0.46 -13.60 -2.83
C ALA A 301 0.96 -13.06 -3.05
N ASN A 302 1.27 -12.61 -4.26
CA ASN A 302 2.56 -12.00 -4.58
C ASN A 302 2.63 -10.53 -4.15
N ASN A 303 3.73 -9.84 -4.45
CA ASN A 303 3.94 -8.42 -4.12
C ASN A 303 2.91 -7.50 -4.79
N SER A 304 2.30 -7.93 -5.89
CA SER A 304 1.21 -7.24 -6.55
C SER A 304 -0.18 -7.54 -5.96
N ALA A 305 -0.23 -8.22 -4.80
CA ALA A 305 -1.44 -8.66 -4.14
C ALA A 305 -2.30 -9.64 -4.95
N VAL A 306 -1.67 -10.36 -5.88
CA VAL A 306 -2.33 -11.31 -6.77
C VAL A 306 -1.93 -12.75 -6.43
N TRP A 307 -2.88 -13.68 -6.47
CA TRP A 307 -2.61 -15.11 -6.49
C TRP A 307 -3.33 -15.76 -7.66
N ALA A 308 -2.61 -16.52 -8.49
CA ALA A 308 -3.19 -17.32 -9.56
C ALA A 308 -3.06 -18.81 -9.27
N SER A 309 -4.11 -19.56 -9.61
CA SER A 309 -4.07 -21.02 -9.62
C SER A 309 -3.11 -21.55 -10.69
N GLN A 310 -2.70 -22.82 -10.55
CA GLN A 310 -1.96 -23.49 -11.61
C GLN A 310 -2.90 -23.75 -12.80
N PHE A 311 -2.36 -23.65 -14.02
CA PHE A 311 -3.12 -23.97 -15.22
C PHE A 311 -3.66 -25.40 -15.18
N THR A 312 -4.95 -25.54 -15.47
CA THR A 312 -5.61 -26.83 -15.68
C THR A 312 -5.99 -27.03 -17.14
N SER A 313 -6.51 -28.22 -17.45
CA SER A 313 -6.99 -28.55 -18.79
C SER A 313 -8.28 -29.32 -18.63
N GLU A 314 -9.37 -28.80 -19.20
CA GLU A 314 -10.69 -29.44 -19.20
C GLU A 314 -11.15 -29.81 -17.78
N GLN A 315 -10.89 -28.93 -16.82
CA GLN A 315 -11.34 -29.06 -15.43
C GLN A 315 -12.46 -28.07 -15.10
N PHE A 316 -12.61 -27.00 -15.88
CA PHE A 316 -13.73 -26.07 -15.79
C PHE A 316 -14.78 -26.44 -16.86
N SER A 317 -15.99 -25.90 -16.73
CA SER A 317 -17.06 -26.16 -17.68
C SER A 317 -16.90 -25.27 -18.91
N ASP A 318 -16.95 -25.85 -20.10
CA ASP A 318 -17.15 -25.12 -21.38
C ASP A 318 -18.57 -24.51 -21.49
N GLY A 319 -19.43 -24.78 -20.49
CA GLY A 319 -20.80 -24.32 -20.39
C GLY A 319 -20.96 -23.13 -19.42
N SER A 320 -22.17 -22.98 -18.89
CA SER A 320 -22.40 -22.00 -17.83
C SER A 320 -21.72 -22.44 -16.54
N VAL A 321 -21.06 -21.51 -15.85
CA VAL A 321 -20.28 -21.80 -14.63
C VAL A 321 -20.38 -20.65 -13.65
N THR A 322 -20.31 -20.96 -12.36
CA THR A 322 -20.15 -19.98 -11.27
C THR A 322 -18.85 -20.21 -10.52
N LEU A 323 -18.06 -19.15 -10.35
CA LEU A 323 -16.89 -19.11 -9.49
C LEU A 323 -17.28 -18.41 -8.18
N MET A 324 -16.94 -18.99 -7.03
CA MET A 324 -17.32 -18.43 -5.73
C MET A 324 -16.21 -18.60 -4.68
N ILE A 325 -15.85 -17.52 -4.01
CA ILE A 325 -14.94 -17.51 -2.86
C ILE A 325 -15.75 -17.75 -1.58
N VAL A 326 -15.39 -18.79 -0.84
CA VAL A 326 -16.03 -19.17 0.42
C VAL A 326 -15.01 -19.41 1.53
N GLU A 327 -15.46 -19.28 2.77
CA GLU A 327 -14.69 -19.57 3.98
C GLU A 327 -15.35 -20.70 4.79
N GLY A 328 -14.55 -21.51 5.49
CA GLY A 328 -15.05 -22.57 6.35
C GLY A 328 -15.69 -23.75 5.61
N PHE A 329 -15.33 -23.96 4.35
CA PHE A 329 -15.85 -25.04 3.50
C PHE A 329 -15.71 -26.44 4.12
N GLN A 330 -16.80 -27.21 4.13
CA GLN A 330 -16.92 -28.58 4.63
C GLN A 330 -17.44 -29.56 3.56
N GLY A 331 -17.63 -29.11 2.32
CA GLY A 331 -18.12 -29.93 1.20
C GLY A 331 -17.00 -30.72 0.51
N ALA A 332 -17.34 -31.26 -0.67
CA ALA A 332 -16.40 -31.91 -1.58
C ALA A 332 -16.80 -31.64 -3.03
N VAL A 333 -15.90 -31.93 -3.98
CA VAL A 333 -16.27 -32.10 -5.39
C VAL A 333 -17.41 -33.12 -5.50
N ASP A 334 -18.30 -32.95 -6.47
CA ASP A 334 -19.54 -33.71 -6.65
C ASP A 334 -20.65 -33.43 -5.60
N THR A 335 -20.47 -32.40 -4.75
CA THR A 335 -21.57 -31.95 -3.87
C THR A 335 -22.55 -31.13 -4.70
N ASP A 336 -23.79 -31.61 -4.76
CA ASP A 336 -24.92 -30.89 -5.35
C ASP A 336 -25.45 -29.85 -4.36
N LEU A 337 -25.36 -28.57 -4.73
CA LEU A 337 -25.77 -27.41 -3.94
C LEU A 337 -27.22 -26.99 -4.21
N ASP A 338 -27.85 -27.42 -5.30
CA ASP A 338 -29.17 -26.99 -5.80
C ASP A 338 -29.99 -28.21 -6.19
N THR A 339 -30.51 -28.91 -5.17
CA THR A 339 -31.05 -30.26 -5.34
C THR A 339 -32.38 -30.30 -6.10
N ASP A 340 -33.04 -29.16 -6.28
CA ASP A 340 -34.25 -29.02 -7.08
C ASP A 340 -34.07 -28.22 -8.38
N ASN A 341 -32.83 -27.81 -8.68
CA ASN A 341 -32.40 -27.10 -9.89
C ASN A 341 -33.19 -25.81 -10.13
N ASP A 342 -33.51 -25.05 -9.07
CA ASP A 342 -34.28 -23.80 -9.15
C ASP A 342 -33.42 -22.53 -9.23
N GLY A 343 -32.10 -22.68 -9.12
CA GLY A 343 -31.14 -21.58 -9.10
C GLY A 343 -30.90 -20.97 -7.74
N THR A 344 -31.29 -21.67 -6.68
CA THR A 344 -31.01 -21.31 -5.30
C THR A 344 -30.13 -22.37 -4.68
N VAL A 345 -29.16 -21.94 -3.86
CA VAL A 345 -28.38 -22.88 -3.05
C VAL A 345 -29.27 -23.43 -1.93
N ASP A 346 -29.55 -24.72 -1.98
CA ASP A 346 -30.28 -25.48 -0.97
C ASP A 346 -29.37 -25.93 0.19
N VAL A 347 -28.12 -26.24 -0.13
CA VAL A 347 -27.17 -26.88 0.77
C VAL A 347 -25.93 -26.02 0.93
N GLU A 348 -25.91 -25.15 1.94
CA GLU A 348 -24.71 -24.39 2.30
C GLU A 348 -23.71 -25.31 3.03
N VAL A 349 -22.56 -25.54 2.39
CA VAL A 349 -21.46 -26.34 2.94
C VAL A 349 -20.25 -25.48 3.32
N TRP A 350 -20.47 -24.20 3.62
CA TRP A 350 -19.47 -23.22 4.06
C TRP A 350 -20.05 -22.32 5.15
N THR A 351 -19.21 -21.49 5.78
CA THR A 351 -19.65 -20.58 6.85
C THR A 351 -19.87 -19.15 6.36
N ALA A 352 -19.19 -18.74 5.30
CA ALA A 352 -19.36 -17.43 4.67
C ALA A 352 -19.02 -17.49 3.17
N SER A 353 -19.68 -16.65 2.38
CA SER A 353 -19.35 -16.35 0.98
C SER A 353 -18.84 -14.91 0.91
N HIS A 354 -17.84 -14.67 0.06
CA HIS A 354 -17.09 -13.40 0.02
C HIS A 354 -17.13 -12.71 -1.34
N ASP A 355 -16.99 -13.45 -2.44
CA ASP A 355 -17.12 -12.93 -3.80
C ASP A 355 -17.63 -14.04 -4.74
N ALA A 356 -18.35 -13.67 -5.80
CA ALA A 356 -18.82 -14.61 -6.81
C ALA A 356 -19.09 -13.94 -8.16
N VAL A 357 -18.70 -14.63 -9.24
CA VAL A 357 -19.01 -14.26 -10.63
C VAL A 357 -19.44 -15.48 -11.41
N ALA A 358 -20.40 -15.32 -12.31
CA ALA A 358 -20.87 -16.39 -13.19
C ALA A 358 -20.76 -16.01 -14.66
N VAL A 359 -20.51 -17.01 -15.50
CA VAL A 359 -20.63 -16.94 -16.95
C VAL A 359 -21.85 -17.75 -17.37
N ARG A 360 -22.77 -17.16 -18.13
CA ARG A 360 -23.96 -17.85 -18.63
C ARG A 360 -23.93 -18.00 -20.14
N HIS A 361 -23.80 -19.24 -20.61
CA HIS A 361 -23.77 -19.60 -22.03
C HIS A 361 -25.17 -19.65 -22.66
N ASN A 362 -26.17 -20.20 -21.95
CA ASN A 362 -27.54 -20.30 -22.46
C ASN A 362 -28.56 -19.70 -21.49
N GLN A 363 -29.62 -19.09 -22.03
CA GLN A 363 -30.70 -18.43 -21.26
C GLN A 363 -31.51 -19.38 -20.34
N GLY A 364 -31.33 -20.70 -20.46
CA GLY A 364 -31.95 -21.71 -19.60
C GLY A 364 -31.03 -22.28 -18.52
N ASP A 365 -29.77 -21.85 -18.51
CA ASP A 365 -28.76 -22.32 -17.56
C ASP A 365 -28.86 -21.58 -16.23
N VAL A 366 -28.43 -22.24 -15.18
CA VAL A 366 -28.54 -21.79 -13.80
C VAL A 366 -27.20 -21.19 -13.36
N VAL A 367 -27.24 -20.15 -12.53
CA VAL A 367 -26.03 -19.50 -11.98
C VAL A 367 -26.27 -19.10 -10.53
N TYR A 368 -25.19 -19.07 -9.75
CA TYR A 368 -25.25 -18.88 -8.29
C TYR A 368 -24.52 -17.60 -7.83
N ALA A 369 -24.36 -16.63 -8.73
CA ALA A 369 -23.72 -15.33 -8.47
C ALA A 369 -24.64 -14.15 -8.82
N GLN A 370 -24.42 -13.01 -8.15
CA GLN A 370 -25.08 -11.75 -8.49
C GLN A 370 -24.56 -11.19 -9.82
N VAL A 371 -23.24 -11.25 -10.02
CA VAL A 371 -22.60 -10.82 -11.26
C VAL A 371 -22.70 -11.95 -12.29
N VAL A 372 -23.35 -11.69 -13.41
CA VAL A 372 -23.55 -12.68 -14.49
C VAL A 372 -23.09 -12.10 -15.82
N LEU A 373 -22.07 -12.72 -16.41
CA LEU A 373 -21.52 -12.38 -17.72
C LEU A 373 -22.25 -13.20 -18.79
N GLU A 374 -23.17 -12.54 -19.49
CA GLU A 374 -24.08 -13.14 -20.47
C GLU A 374 -23.49 -13.15 -21.89
N ALA A 375 -24.10 -13.91 -22.80
CA ALA A 375 -23.89 -13.71 -24.24
C ALA A 375 -24.27 -12.27 -24.63
N GLY A 376 -23.32 -11.50 -25.18
CA GLY A 376 -23.46 -10.06 -25.37
C GLY A 376 -22.53 -9.22 -24.49
N PHE A 377 -21.94 -9.82 -23.46
CA PHE A 377 -20.94 -9.17 -22.61
C PHE A 377 -19.75 -8.69 -23.45
N GLY A 378 -19.26 -7.47 -23.15
CA GLY A 378 -18.23 -6.81 -23.96
C GLY A 378 -18.61 -6.53 -25.43
N GLY A 379 -19.88 -6.71 -25.82
CA GLY A 379 -20.33 -6.60 -27.21
C GLY A 379 -20.13 -7.87 -28.06
N GLY A 380 -19.69 -8.98 -27.44
CA GLY A 380 -19.50 -10.28 -28.08
C GLY A 380 -20.82 -10.96 -28.48
N GLN A 381 -20.78 -11.93 -29.39
CA GLN A 381 -21.96 -12.74 -29.77
C GLN A 381 -22.13 -13.99 -28.90
N THR A 382 -21.08 -14.38 -28.19
CA THR A 382 -21.03 -15.52 -27.27
C THR A 382 -20.73 -15.01 -25.87
N ALA A 383 -21.00 -15.84 -24.88
CA ALA A 383 -20.52 -15.59 -23.53
C ALA A 383 -18.97 -15.66 -23.52
N PRO A 384 -18.32 -14.94 -22.59
CA PRO A 384 -16.86 -14.89 -22.55
C PRO A 384 -16.29 -16.23 -22.08
N GLY A 385 -15.22 -16.70 -22.74
CA GLY A 385 -14.39 -17.80 -22.23
C GLY A 385 -13.54 -17.39 -21.03
N GLY A 386 -13.42 -16.10 -20.73
CA GLY A 386 -12.68 -15.57 -19.59
C GLY A 386 -12.93 -14.07 -19.41
N ALA A 387 -12.65 -13.54 -18.23
CA ALA A 387 -12.82 -12.13 -17.94
C ALA A 387 -11.87 -11.66 -16.85
N SER A 388 -11.52 -10.38 -16.92
CA SER A 388 -10.70 -9.69 -15.93
C SER A 388 -11.48 -8.51 -15.37
N ARG A 389 -11.32 -8.30 -14.07
CA ARG A 389 -11.82 -7.11 -13.38
C ARG A 389 -10.93 -5.91 -13.71
N TYR A 390 -11.50 -4.79 -14.14
CA TYR A 390 -10.74 -3.58 -14.45
C TYR A 390 -11.46 -2.30 -14.04
N PRO A 391 -10.86 -1.45 -13.17
CA PRO A 391 -9.56 -1.66 -12.54
C PRO A 391 -9.58 -2.84 -11.55
N TYR A 392 -8.45 -3.55 -11.40
CA TYR A 392 -8.36 -4.84 -10.69
C TYR A 392 -8.77 -4.77 -9.21
N TYR A 393 -8.68 -3.59 -8.59
CA TYR A 393 -8.99 -3.36 -7.18
C TYR A 393 -10.44 -2.88 -6.94
N ALA A 394 -11.21 -2.57 -7.98
CA ALA A 394 -12.57 -2.08 -7.84
C ALA A 394 -13.57 -3.24 -7.92
N ASP A 395 -14.21 -3.55 -6.80
CA ASP A 395 -15.33 -4.48 -6.74
C ASP A 395 -16.58 -3.75 -6.27
N THR A 396 -17.55 -3.57 -7.17
CA THR A 396 -18.85 -2.96 -6.87
C THR A 396 -19.99 -3.97 -6.99
N ASP A 397 -19.66 -5.27 -7.00
CA ASP A 397 -20.59 -6.37 -7.26
C ASP A 397 -21.39 -6.17 -8.56
N SER A 398 -20.73 -5.62 -9.59
CA SER A 398 -21.35 -5.18 -10.84
C SER A 398 -20.66 -5.77 -12.06
N VAL A 399 -21.45 -6.06 -13.10
CA VAL A 399 -20.93 -6.48 -14.42
C VAL A 399 -20.01 -5.41 -15.03
N ASN A 400 -20.16 -4.15 -14.63
CA ASN A 400 -19.31 -3.06 -15.13
C ASN A 400 -17.87 -3.11 -14.61
N ASP A 401 -17.61 -3.90 -13.56
CA ASP A 401 -16.26 -4.08 -13.03
C ASP A 401 -15.44 -5.02 -13.93
N TRP A 402 -16.08 -5.72 -14.87
CA TRP A 402 -15.47 -6.76 -15.69
C TRP A 402 -15.31 -6.34 -17.16
N LEU A 403 -14.26 -6.84 -17.78
CA LEU A 403 -14.03 -6.83 -19.23
C LEU A 403 -13.73 -8.26 -19.72
N PRO A 404 -14.11 -8.60 -20.96
CA PRO A 404 -13.79 -9.90 -21.53
C PRO A 404 -12.28 -10.04 -21.75
N ASN A 405 -11.72 -11.19 -21.40
CA ASN A 405 -10.34 -11.48 -21.74
C ASN A 405 -10.18 -11.71 -23.23
N ASP A 406 -8.97 -11.43 -23.70
CA ASP A 406 -8.53 -11.73 -25.04
C ASP A 406 -8.61 -13.25 -25.29
N PHE A 407 -9.58 -13.65 -26.11
CA PHE A 407 -9.90 -15.04 -26.34
C PHE A 407 -8.85 -15.77 -27.19
N ASP A 408 -8.05 -15.05 -27.98
CA ASP A 408 -6.99 -15.64 -28.82
C ASP A 408 -5.63 -15.78 -28.11
N GLY A 409 -5.59 -15.44 -26.82
CA GLY A 409 -4.60 -15.87 -25.82
C GLY A 409 -3.52 -14.84 -25.51
N ASN A 410 -3.63 -13.61 -25.99
CA ASN A 410 -2.72 -12.51 -25.69
C ASN A 410 -2.45 -12.44 -24.19
N GLY A 411 -1.16 -12.47 -23.84
CA GLY A 411 -0.69 -12.54 -22.46
C GLY A 411 -0.17 -13.92 -22.03
N PHE A 412 -0.51 -14.99 -22.75
CA PHE A 412 0.10 -16.29 -22.56
C PHE A 412 1.41 -16.47 -23.36
N VAL A 413 2.39 -17.14 -22.76
CA VAL A 413 3.76 -17.28 -23.30
C VAL A 413 3.81 -17.93 -24.69
N ASP A 414 2.84 -18.79 -25.02
CA ASP A 414 2.78 -19.53 -26.28
C ASP A 414 1.61 -19.13 -27.20
N PHE A 415 0.78 -18.17 -26.77
CA PHE A 415 -0.37 -17.67 -27.52
C PHE A 415 -0.25 -16.15 -27.64
N PRO A 416 0.39 -15.63 -28.70
CA PRO A 416 0.64 -14.19 -28.78
C PRO A 416 -0.64 -13.35 -28.89
N GLY A 417 -1.74 -13.94 -29.35
CA GLY A 417 -3.06 -13.32 -29.51
C GLY A 417 -3.05 -11.98 -30.27
N SER A 418 -4.18 -11.28 -30.25
CA SER A 418 -4.35 -9.93 -30.76
C SER A 418 -5.44 -9.18 -30.02
N LEU A 419 -5.02 -8.31 -29.11
CA LEU A 419 -5.92 -7.53 -28.27
C LEU A 419 -6.85 -6.64 -29.10
N THR A 420 -8.16 -6.89 -29.03
CA THR A 420 -9.20 -6.05 -29.62
C THR A 420 -9.65 -4.95 -28.65
N ASP A 421 -10.13 -3.82 -29.17
CA ASP A 421 -10.71 -2.77 -28.31
C ASP A 421 -11.89 -3.31 -27.51
N GLY A 422 -11.83 -3.13 -26.18
CA GLY A 422 -12.80 -3.66 -25.23
C GLY A 422 -12.40 -4.97 -24.56
N GLU A 423 -11.29 -5.60 -24.96
CA GLU A 423 -10.72 -6.79 -24.29
C GLU A 423 -9.64 -6.42 -23.27
N THR A 424 -9.41 -7.34 -22.32
CA THR A 424 -8.29 -7.37 -21.38
C THR A 424 -7.22 -8.36 -21.83
N ILE A 425 -5.97 -8.07 -21.49
CA ILE A 425 -4.85 -8.99 -21.68
C ILE A 425 -4.95 -10.08 -20.62
N ASN A 426 -4.72 -11.35 -20.97
CA ASN A 426 -4.63 -12.41 -19.98
C ASN A 426 -3.38 -12.21 -19.11
N THR A 427 -3.52 -12.14 -17.79
CA THR A 427 -2.44 -11.71 -16.89
C THR A 427 -2.20 -12.68 -15.73
N PRO A 428 -2.07 -14.00 -15.97
CA PRO A 428 -1.95 -14.98 -14.89
C PRO A 428 -0.79 -14.66 -13.93
N GLY A 429 -1.15 -14.36 -12.68
CA GLY A 429 -0.22 -14.02 -11.60
C GLY A 429 0.33 -12.60 -11.68
N ARG A 430 -0.32 -11.71 -12.44
CA ARG A 430 0.02 -10.30 -12.61
C ARG A 430 -1.27 -9.49 -12.56
N VAL A 431 -1.17 -8.18 -12.41
CA VAL A 431 -2.37 -7.34 -12.40
C VAL A 431 -3.03 -7.27 -13.77
N ASN A 432 -4.37 -7.17 -13.75
CA ASN A 432 -5.17 -7.03 -14.96
C ASN A 432 -4.79 -5.81 -15.77
N ARG A 433 -4.70 -5.99 -17.09
CA ARG A 433 -4.30 -4.95 -18.02
C ARG A 433 -5.25 -4.83 -19.21
N VAL A 434 -5.32 -3.61 -19.72
CA VAL A 434 -6.08 -3.25 -20.92
C VAL A 434 -5.17 -2.55 -21.91
N GLY A 435 -5.58 -2.53 -23.18
CA GLY A 435 -4.93 -1.72 -24.20
C GLY A 435 -5.04 -0.23 -23.90
N GLU A 436 -4.13 0.58 -24.45
CA GLU A 436 -4.04 2.03 -24.24
C GLU A 436 -5.38 2.75 -24.46
N THR A 437 -6.11 2.44 -25.53
CA THR A 437 -7.42 3.05 -25.82
C THR A 437 -8.46 2.79 -24.73
N ALA A 438 -8.47 1.58 -24.17
CA ALA A 438 -9.37 1.24 -23.07
C ALA A 438 -8.90 1.86 -21.75
N TYR A 439 -7.58 1.93 -21.51
CA TYR A 439 -6.98 2.58 -20.34
C TYR A 439 -7.42 4.05 -20.22
N TYR A 440 -7.39 4.80 -21.33
CA TYR A 440 -7.74 6.23 -21.37
C TYR A 440 -9.20 6.52 -21.73
N ARG A 441 -10.08 5.51 -21.69
CA ARG A 441 -11.46 5.65 -22.14
C ARG A 441 -12.18 6.78 -21.39
N GLY A 442 -12.73 7.72 -22.16
CA GLY A 442 -13.50 8.85 -21.63
C GLY A 442 -12.67 10.09 -21.27
N LEU A 443 -11.34 10.01 -21.33
CA LEU A 443 -10.46 11.15 -21.15
C LEU A 443 -10.20 11.85 -22.50
N SER A 444 -10.26 13.17 -22.50
CA SER A 444 -9.89 14.00 -23.64
C SER A 444 -9.72 15.45 -23.22
N THR A 445 -9.07 16.25 -24.06
CA THR A 445 -8.93 17.71 -23.88
C THR A 445 -10.28 18.45 -23.83
N ALA A 446 -11.39 17.84 -24.27
CA ALA A 446 -12.73 18.40 -24.15
C ALA A 446 -13.20 18.58 -22.69
N LEU A 447 -12.56 17.93 -21.71
CA LEU A 447 -12.81 18.12 -20.28
C LEU A 447 -12.29 19.48 -19.76
N GLY A 448 -11.48 20.19 -20.56
CA GLY A 448 -10.77 21.41 -20.13
C GLY A 448 -9.65 21.12 -19.14
N GLN A 449 -8.85 22.14 -18.79
CA GLN A 449 -7.62 21.97 -18.01
C GLN A 449 -7.85 21.25 -16.69
N THR A 450 -8.73 21.77 -15.83
CA THR A 450 -9.01 21.20 -14.51
C THR A 450 -9.64 19.82 -14.62
N GLY A 451 -10.64 19.66 -15.49
CA GLY A 451 -11.35 18.39 -15.64
C GLY A 451 -10.45 17.27 -16.16
N LEU A 452 -9.56 17.58 -17.11
CA LEU A 452 -8.58 16.62 -17.60
C LEU A 452 -7.53 16.30 -16.53
N ARG A 453 -7.00 17.30 -15.82
CA ARG A 453 -6.02 17.08 -14.75
C ARG A 453 -6.56 16.16 -13.66
N ASP A 454 -7.78 16.42 -13.18
CA ASP A 454 -8.41 15.61 -12.12
C ASP A 454 -8.71 14.18 -12.61
N ALA A 455 -9.21 14.03 -13.85
CA ALA A 455 -9.49 12.72 -14.43
C ALA A 455 -8.22 11.90 -14.69
N VAL A 456 -7.14 12.56 -15.14
CA VAL A 456 -5.84 11.92 -15.34
C VAL A 456 -5.24 11.50 -14.01
N ASN A 457 -5.25 12.38 -13.00
CA ASN A 457 -4.80 12.04 -11.64
C ASN A 457 -5.54 10.81 -11.11
N ALA A 458 -6.87 10.80 -11.15
CA ALA A 458 -7.68 9.67 -10.67
C ALA A 458 -7.40 8.35 -11.43
N LEU A 459 -7.00 8.42 -12.70
CA LEU A 459 -6.67 7.24 -13.51
C LEU A 459 -5.30 6.64 -13.16
N ILE A 460 -4.31 7.49 -12.86
CA ILE A 460 -2.93 7.05 -12.59
C ILE A 460 -2.63 6.88 -11.10
N ASP A 461 -3.59 7.23 -10.24
CA ASP A 461 -3.50 7.17 -8.78
C ASP A 461 -3.18 5.74 -8.28
N ASP A 462 -2.60 5.64 -7.10
CA ASP A 462 -2.30 4.39 -6.37
C ASP A 462 -1.71 3.24 -7.20
N HIS A 463 -0.51 3.46 -7.74
CA HIS A 463 0.22 2.39 -8.45
C HIS A 463 0.55 1.22 -7.51
N ILE A 464 0.75 0.03 -8.07
CA ILE A 464 1.06 -1.18 -7.30
C ILE A 464 2.46 -1.06 -6.69
N TYR A 465 2.52 -1.13 -5.37
CA TYR A 465 3.78 -1.07 -4.65
C TYR A 465 4.68 -2.27 -4.97
N PHE A 466 5.91 -1.98 -5.40
CA PHE A 466 7.01 -2.93 -5.37
C PHE A 466 8.05 -2.41 -4.40
N PRO A 467 8.60 -3.26 -3.52
CA PRO A 467 9.65 -2.83 -2.60
C PRO A 467 10.80 -2.19 -3.35
N TYR A 468 11.45 -1.22 -2.70
CA TYR A 468 12.64 -0.63 -3.29
C TYR A 468 13.72 -1.70 -3.48
N THR A 469 13.99 -2.56 -2.50
CA THR A 469 14.90 -3.70 -2.67
C THR A 469 14.42 -4.91 -1.88
N ASP A 470 14.32 -6.06 -2.53
CA ASP A 470 13.83 -7.31 -1.93
C ASP A 470 14.53 -8.55 -2.54
N GLY A 471 14.30 -9.73 -1.98
CA GLY A 471 14.60 -11.02 -2.60
C GLY A 471 13.51 -11.53 -3.56
N GLY A 472 12.29 -10.98 -3.47
CA GLY A 472 11.23 -11.12 -4.47
C GLY A 472 11.37 -10.12 -5.63
N THR A 473 10.27 -9.85 -6.34
CA THR A 473 10.26 -8.80 -7.37
C THR A 473 10.32 -7.42 -6.74
N ASP A 474 11.28 -6.60 -7.17
CA ASP A 474 11.51 -5.26 -6.65
C ASP A 474 11.74 -4.22 -7.78
N THR A 475 12.02 -2.96 -7.41
CA THR A 475 12.28 -1.91 -8.42
C THR A 475 13.53 -2.17 -9.28
N TRP A 476 14.49 -3.02 -8.88
CA TRP A 476 15.61 -3.39 -9.76
C TRP A 476 15.14 -4.23 -10.93
N ASP A 477 14.29 -5.23 -10.69
CA ASP A 477 13.76 -6.07 -11.78
C ASP A 477 13.02 -5.22 -12.80
N ILE A 478 12.15 -4.31 -12.31
CA ILE A 478 11.37 -3.40 -13.16
C ILE A 478 12.30 -2.52 -13.99
N LEU A 479 13.32 -1.92 -13.37
CA LEU A 479 14.22 -1.00 -14.06
C LEU A 479 15.18 -1.70 -15.01
N GLU A 480 15.64 -2.91 -14.70
CA GLU A 480 16.46 -3.69 -15.61
C GLU A 480 15.70 -4.09 -16.87
N ASP A 481 14.39 -4.33 -16.78
CA ASP A 481 13.55 -4.58 -17.94
C ASP A 481 13.14 -3.30 -18.67
N ALA A 482 12.81 -2.23 -17.94
CA ALA A 482 12.37 -0.96 -18.51
C ALA A 482 13.52 -0.24 -19.26
N ASP A 483 14.70 -0.18 -18.65
CA ASP A 483 15.91 0.45 -19.19
C ASP A 483 16.84 -0.56 -19.89
N GLN A 484 16.30 -1.71 -20.32
CA GLN A 484 17.03 -2.73 -21.09
C GLN A 484 17.66 -2.11 -22.35
N ASP A 485 18.90 -2.49 -22.63
CA ASP A 485 19.56 -2.14 -23.90
C ASP A 485 18.85 -2.84 -25.07
N PRO A 486 18.30 -2.09 -26.05
CA PRO A 486 17.58 -2.68 -27.17
C PRO A 486 18.45 -3.59 -28.04
N ASP A 487 19.78 -3.39 -28.04
CA ASP A 487 20.72 -4.20 -28.80
C ASP A 487 21.22 -5.43 -27.99
N ASN A 488 20.95 -5.50 -26.68
CA ASN A 488 21.41 -6.58 -25.81
C ASN A 488 20.56 -6.75 -24.54
N SER A 489 19.71 -7.78 -24.51
CA SER A 489 18.80 -8.04 -23.38
C SER A 489 19.48 -8.39 -22.04
N SER A 490 20.78 -8.72 -22.05
CA SER A 490 21.56 -8.95 -20.82
C SER A 490 22.14 -7.67 -20.23
N GLN A 491 21.86 -6.51 -20.83
CA GLN A 491 22.38 -5.22 -20.42
C GLN A 491 21.27 -4.18 -20.23
N VAL A 492 21.60 -3.14 -19.47
CA VAL A 492 20.81 -1.92 -19.28
C VAL A 492 21.55 -0.72 -19.86
N ILE A 493 20.81 0.31 -20.28
CA ILE A 493 21.38 1.58 -20.78
C ILE A 493 21.09 2.72 -19.80
N SER A 494 22.15 3.37 -19.31
CA SER A 494 22.02 4.45 -18.31
C SER A 494 21.47 5.75 -18.90
N ILE A 495 20.55 6.40 -18.17
CA ILE A 495 19.85 7.61 -18.65
C ILE A 495 20.80 8.77 -19.01
N TYR A 496 21.79 9.09 -18.16
CA TYR A 496 22.65 10.26 -18.38
C TYR A 496 23.85 9.96 -19.26
N ARG A 497 24.62 8.91 -18.95
CA ARG A 497 25.87 8.62 -19.67
C ARG A 497 25.62 7.91 -21.01
N ASN A 498 24.42 7.36 -21.22
CA ASN A 498 24.10 6.48 -22.35
C ASN A 498 25.08 5.32 -22.48
N ALA A 499 25.63 4.86 -21.35
CA ALA A 499 26.55 3.74 -21.26
C ALA A 499 25.79 2.47 -20.86
N THR A 500 26.26 1.32 -21.34
CA THR A 500 25.63 0.02 -21.10
C THR A 500 26.32 -0.74 -19.96
N TYR A 501 25.53 -1.47 -19.18
CA TYR A 501 26.02 -2.26 -18.04
C TYR A 501 25.35 -3.62 -18.02
N THR A 502 26.05 -4.65 -17.55
CA THR A 502 25.46 -5.99 -17.35
C THR A 502 24.42 -5.94 -16.22
N LYS A 503 23.25 -6.54 -16.46
CA LYS A 503 22.21 -6.75 -15.45
C LYS A 503 22.77 -7.57 -14.28
N VAL A 504 22.56 -7.13 -13.05
CA VAL A 504 23.02 -7.85 -11.84
C VAL A 504 21.96 -7.98 -10.76
N GLY A 505 20.73 -7.50 -10.99
CA GLY A 505 19.63 -7.53 -10.02
C GLY A 505 19.89 -6.62 -8.82
N GLY A 506 20.61 -5.51 -9.01
CA GLY A 506 20.99 -4.64 -7.91
C GLY A 506 21.98 -3.52 -8.25
N GLY A 507 21.98 -2.49 -7.39
CA GLY A 507 22.90 -1.36 -7.51
C GLY A 507 24.34 -1.76 -7.23
N ASN A 508 25.27 -1.14 -7.95
CA ASN A 508 26.70 -1.42 -7.84
C ASN A 508 27.54 -0.15 -8.04
N ASN A 509 28.86 -0.29 -8.15
CA ASN A 509 29.75 0.86 -8.34
C ASN A 509 29.63 1.50 -9.74
N ASP A 510 29.05 0.80 -10.71
CA ASP A 510 28.91 1.23 -12.09
C ASP A 510 27.57 1.95 -12.32
N TYR A 511 26.46 1.38 -11.85
CA TYR A 511 25.13 1.97 -11.93
C TYR A 511 24.32 1.87 -10.65
N ASN A 512 23.41 2.83 -10.49
CA ASN A 512 22.44 2.90 -9.40
C ASN A 512 21.09 3.42 -9.92
N ARG A 513 20.12 3.60 -9.01
CA ARG A 513 18.82 4.20 -9.30
C ARG A 513 18.88 5.72 -9.18
N GLU A 514 18.38 6.39 -10.19
CA GLU A 514 18.16 7.82 -10.26
C GLU A 514 16.68 8.10 -10.00
N HIS A 515 16.38 8.87 -8.97
CA HIS A 515 15.07 9.52 -8.83
C HIS A 515 15.10 10.83 -9.63
N THR A 516 14.50 10.86 -10.82
CA THR A 516 14.47 12.09 -11.64
C THR A 516 13.79 13.24 -10.90
N TRP A 517 12.77 13.00 -10.09
CA TRP A 517 12.41 13.91 -8.99
C TRP A 517 13.23 13.56 -7.74
N PRO A 518 14.17 14.40 -7.26
CA PRO A 518 14.97 14.05 -6.09
C PRO A 518 14.08 13.80 -4.87
N SER A 519 14.23 12.63 -4.23
CA SER A 519 13.47 12.28 -3.02
C SER A 519 13.56 13.38 -1.94
N SER A 520 14.74 14.01 -1.79
CA SER A 520 14.93 15.14 -0.86
C SER A 520 13.93 16.30 -1.01
N TYR A 521 13.22 16.39 -2.15
CA TYR A 521 12.18 17.38 -2.43
C TYR A 521 10.76 16.79 -2.36
N GLY A 522 10.41 16.12 -1.26
CA GLY A 522 9.01 15.86 -0.94
C GLY A 522 8.66 14.45 -0.49
N PHE A 523 9.59 13.50 -0.56
CA PHE A 523 9.33 12.12 -0.12
C PHE A 523 10.61 11.38 0.27
N THR A 524 10.54 10.48 1.24
CA THR A 524 11.66 9.61 1.60
C THR A 524 11.33 8.16 1.28
N ASP A 525 12.27 7.27 1.56
CA ASP A 525 12.10 5.82 1.61
C ASP A 525 11.26 5.34 2.82
N ASN A 526 10.37 6.20 3.36
CA ASN A 526 9.59 5.89 4.54
C ASN A 526 8.51 4.84 4.21
N ILE A 527 8.70 3.61 4.69
CA ILE A 527 7.68 2.56 4.71
C ILE A 527 6.67 2.94 5.80
N PRO A 528 5.34 3.00 5.53
CA PRO A 528 4.61 2.35 4.42
C PRO A 528 4.16 3.29 3.27
N LEU A 529 4.72 4.50 3.13
CA LEU A 529 4.31 5.50 2.12
C LEU A 529 5.41 5.81 1.09
N ALA A 530 6.27 4.83 0.82
CA ALA A 530 7.37 4.96 -0.14
C ALA A 530 6.93 4.86 -1.61
N TYR A 531 5.64 5.06 -1.93
CA TYR A 531 5.11 5.04 -3.31
C TYR A 531 5.88 5.97 -4.26
N PRO A 532 6.00 7.28 -4.02
CA PRO A 532 6.80 8.15 -4.90
C PRO A 532 8.29 7.76 -4.93
N TYR A 533 8.78 7.07 -3.90
CA TYR A 533 10.16 6.59 -3.84
C TYR A 533 10.38 5.32 -4.68
N THR A 534 9.33 4.53 -4.91
CA THR A 534 9.35 3.25 -5.64
C THR A 534 8.75 3.35 -7.04
N ASP A 535 8.18 4.49 -7.41
CA ASP A 535 7.56 4.68 -8.71
C ASP A 535 8.56 4.62 -9.88
N ALA A 536 8.48 3.56 -10.69
CA ALA A 536 9.36 3.34 -11.82
C ALA A 536 9.06 4.22 -13.04
N HIS A 537 8.01 5.03 -13.06
CA HIS A 537 7.82 6.05 -14.11
C HIS A 537 8.87 7.17 -14.04
N HIS A 538 9.56 7.33 -12.90
CA HIS A 538 10.60 8.37 -12.73
C HIS A 538 11.91 7.86 -12.15
N LEU A 539 11.93 6.66 -11.57
CA LEU A 539 13.18 5.95 -11.32
C LEU A 539 13.83 5.56 -12.64
N ARG A 540 15.16 5.71 -12.75
CA ARG A 540 15.92 5.30 -13.94
C ARG A 540 17.24 4.65 -13.54
N ILE A 541 17.74 3.73 -14.35
CA ILE A 541 19.13 3.28 -14.26
C ILE A 541 20.04 4.44 -14.66
N ALA A 542 20.97 4.80 -13.78
CA ALA A 542 21.97 5.83 -14.03
C ALA A 542 23.37 5.34 -13.69
N ASN A 543 24.37 5.84 -14.43
CA ASN A 543 25.76 5.66 -14.01
C ASN A 543 25.96 6.34 -12.65
N ALA A 544 26.54 5.63 -11.68
CA ALA A 544 26.62 6.08 -10.30
C ALA A 544 27.34 7.44 -10.13
N SER A 545 28.38 7.70 -10.93
CA SER A 545 29.11 8.97 -10.91
C SER A 545 28.30 10.12 -11.53
N TYR A 546 27.49 9.84 -12.56
CA TYR A 546 26.67 10.86 -13.21
C TYR A 546 25.46 11.22 -12.34
N ASN A 547 24.81 10.21 -11.74
CA ASN A 547 23.79 10.42 -10.71
C ASN A 547 24.36 11.26 -9.55
N SER A 548 25.53 10.88 -9.02
CA SER A 548 26.19 11.66 -7.96
C SER A 548 26.50 13.11 -8.38
N SER A 549 26.83 13.33 -9.66
CA SER A 549 27.07 14.68 -10.22
C SER A 549 25.79 15.47 -10.41
N ARG A 550 24.66 14.80 -10.64
CA ARG A 550 23.32 15.40 -10.74
C ARG A 550 22.79 15.80 -9.37
N SER A 551 23.06 14.99 -8.33
CA SER A 551 22.64 15.27 -6.96
C SER A 551 21.12 15.52 -6.85
N ASN A 552 20.69 16.57 -6.16
CA ASN A 552 19.29 17.03 -6.15
C ASN A 552 19.07 18.27 -7.02
N THR A 553 19.96 18.54 -7.97
CA THR A 553 19.96 19.77 -8.74
C THR A 553 18.73 19.86 -9.67
N PRO A 554 17.97 20.97 -9.65
CA PRO A 554 16.88 21.20 -10.59
C PRO A 554 17.30 21.07 -12.06
N PHE A 555 16.41 20.53 -12.89
CA PHE A 555 16.65 20.49 -14.32
C PHE A 555 16.43 21.87 -14.97
N GLY A 556 17.25 22.17 -15.97
CA GLY A 556 17.13 23.40 -16.75
C GLY A 556 18.23 23.52 -17.81
N ASP A 557 18.13 24.54 -18.67
CA ASP A 557 19.16 24.78 -19.70
C ASP A 557 20.38 25.49 -19.10
N CYS A 558 21.54 24.95 -19.44
CA CYS A 558 22.84 25.43 -19.01
C CYS A 558 23.36 26.54 -19.91
N SER A 559 24.43 27.21 -19.47
CA SER A 559 25.17 28.18 -20.28
C SER A 559 26.51 27.61 -20.77
N ALA A 560 27.19 28.32 -21.67
CA ALA A 560 28.48 27.89 -22.22
C ALA A 560 29.62 27.72 -21.19
N GLY A 561 29.42 28.13 -19.93
CA GLY A 561 30.34 27.92 -18.83
C GLY A 561 30.13 26.63 -18.03
N CYS A 562 29.07 25.87 -18.32
CA CYS A 562 28.78 24.62 -17.60
C CYS A 562 29.83 23.53 -17.88
N ASN A 563 29.99 22.64 -16.91
CA ASN A 563 30.87 21.48 -17.02
C ASN A 563 30.21 20.40 -17.88
N GLU A 564 30.99 19.83 -18.79
CA GLU A 564 30.54 18.75 -19.66
C GLU A 564 30.56 17.41 -18.91
N LEU A 565 29.47 16.67 -19.03
CA LEU A 565 29.33 15.26 -18.64
C LEU A 565 28.98 14.47 -19.91
N PRO A 566 30.00 13.98 -20.66
CA PRO A 566 29.82 13.45 -22.01
C PRO A 566 29.00 12.16 -22.04
N THR A 567 28.30 11.92 -23.15
CA THR A 567 27.58 10.66 -23.40
C THR A 567 28.47 9.67 -24.15
N GLU A 568 28.10 8.38 -24.10
CA GLU A 568 28.65 7.32 -24.96
C GLU A 568 27.69 7.01 -26.12
N PHE A 569 28.22 6.53 -27.24
CA PHE A 569 27.39 6.14 -28.39
C PHE A 569 26.88 4.72 -28.21
N ASN A 570 25.58 4.56 -27.91
CA ASN A 570 24.88 3.29 -27.77
C ASN A 570 23.43 3.43 -28.24
N ALA A 571 22.83 2.35 -28.73
CA ALA A 571 21.47 2.35 -29.30
C ALA A 571 21.24 3.45 -30.35
N GLY A 572 22.26 3.73 -31.18
CA GLY A 572 22.17 4.71 -32.27
C GLY A 572 22.22 6.19 -31.86
N ARG A 573 22.40 6.53 -30.57
CA ARG A 573 22.43 7.91 -30.05
C ARG A 573 23.61 8.15 -29.11
N GLY A 574 23.91 9.41 -28.82
CA GLY A 574 25.00 9.82 -27.92
C GLY A 574 26.39 9.87 -28.56
N GLY A 575 27.43 10.04 -27.73
CA GLY A 575 28.84 9.94 -28.14
C GLY A 575 29.36 11.07 -29.02
N GLN A 576 28.55 12.10 -29.31
CA GLN A 576 28.93 13.29 -30.07
C GLN A 576 29.23 14.49 -29.15
N GLY A 577 30.11 14.27 -28.16
CA GLY A 577 30.66 15.36 -27.34
C GLY A 577 31.52 16.33 -28.16
N GLY A 578 31.89 17.48 -27.58
CA GLY A 578 32.73 18.44 -28.33
C GLY A 578 32.71 19.91 -27.88
N GLY A 579 32.21 20.20 -26.68
CA GLY A 579 32.03 21.57 -26.18
C GLY A 579 30.62 22.11 -26.37
N PHE A 580 30.27 23.15 -25.61
CA PHE A 580 28.90 23.61 -25.47
C PHE A 580 28.37 24.41 -26.69
N PRO A 581 27.11 24.19 -27.11
CA PRO A 581 26.27 23.04 -26.78
C PRO A 581 26.71 21.82 -27.61
N GLY A 582 26.79 20.67 -26.96
CA GLY A 582 27.11 19.37 -27.56
C GLY A 582 26.15 18.30 -27.02
N ASP A 583 26.25 17.08 -27.55
CA ASP A 583 25.39 15.95 -27.16
C ASP A 583 25.86 15.31 -25.85
N SER A 584 25.84 16.12 -24.80
CA SER A 584 26.35 15.83 -23.46
C SER A 584 25.36 16.36 -22.41
N ASN A 585 25.48 15.87 -21.18
CA ASN A 585 24.85 16.53 -20.05
C ASN A 585 25.74 17.70 -19.61
N TRP A 586 25.14 18.70 -18.96
CA TRP A 586 25.84 19.90 -18.53
C TRP A 586 25.43 20.29 -17.11
N SER A 587 26.41 20.55 -16.25
CA SER A 587 26.16 21.03 -14.88
C SER A 587 26.85 22.36 -14.62
N ASP A 588 26.11 23.32 -14.05
CA ASP A 588 26.69 24.60 -13.64
C ASP A 588 27.24 24.53 -12.22
N ASN A 589 28.55 24.66 -12.06
CA ASN A 589 29.18 24.80 -10.73
C ASN A 589 28.93 26.22 -10.19
N GLY A 590 27.67 26.49 -9.81
CA GLY A 590 27.27 27.76 -9.18
C GLY A 590 25.81 28.16 -9.36
N SER A 591 25.03 27.54 -10.25
CA SER A 591 23.60 27.86 -10.44
C SER A 591 22.62 26.74 -10.12
N ASP A 592 23.08 25.63 -9.53
CA ASP A 592 22.23 24.50 -9.18
C ASP A 592 21.27 24.13 -10.32
N ILE A 593 21.79 24.02 -11.56
CA ILE A 593 21.05 23.51 -12.72
C ILE A 593 21.80 22.32 -13.35
N PHE A 594 21.03 21.29 -13.71
CA PHE A 594 21.48 20.15 -14.50
C PHE A 594 20.72 20.12 -15.85
N GLN A 595 21.45 20.19 -16.95
CA GLN A 595 20.90 20.01 -18.30
C GLN A 595 21.20 18.60 -18.77
N VAL A 596 20.17 17.85 -19.16
CA VAL A 596 20.37 16.53 -19.80
C VAL A 596 20.71 16.69 -21.29
N TRP A 597 21.36 15.68 -21.84
CA TRP A 597 21.62 15.57 -23.28
C TRP A 597 20.31 15.49 -24.09
N ASN A 598 20.38 15.84 -25.38
CA ASN A 598 19.19 16.23 -26.13
C ASN A 598 18.14 15.13 -26.26
N ALA A 599 18.56 13.86 -26.39
CA ALA A 599 17.65 12.72 -26.58
C ALA A 599 17.06 12.17 -25.27
N ARG A 600 17.19 12.89 -24.15
CA ARG A 600 16.57 12.57 -22.85
C ARG A 600 15.84 13.75 -22.23
N LYS A 601 15.75 14.86 -22.96
CA LYS A 601 15.09 16.08 -22.46
C LYS A 601 13.60 15.82 -22.27
N GLY A 602 12.98 15.14 -23.23
CA GLY A 602 11.58 14.75 -23.24
C GLY A 602 11.27 13.71 -22.19
N ASP A 603 12.07 12.63 -22.12
CA ASP A 603 11.94 11.59 -21.09
C ASP A 603 11.87 12.18 -19.67
N VAL A 604 12.85 13.03 -19.34
CA VAL A 604 12.94 13.65 -18.02
C VAL A 604 11.79 14.63 -17.78
N ALA A 605 11.41 15.40 -18.80
CA ALA A 605 10.26 16.30 -18.69
C ALA A 605 8.98 15.52 -18.39
N ARG A 606 8.68 14.46 -19.15
CA ARG A 606 7.45 13.67 -18.99
C ARG A 606 7.42 12.86 -17.70
N SER A 607 8.56 12.37 -17.20
CA SER A 607 8.62 11.79 -15.84
C SER A 607 8.24 12.82 -14.77
N LEU A 608 8.72 14.06 -14.88
CA LEU A 608 8.43 15.11 -13.90
C LEU A 608 7.00 15.66 -14.01
N LEU A 609 6.48 15.84 -15.23
CA LEU A 609 5.08 16.23 -15.47
C LEU A 609 4.13 15.17 -14.92
N TYR A 610 4.48 13.88 -15.06
CA TYR A 610 3.74 12.77 -14.47
C TYR A 610 3.71 12.86 -12.94
N LEU A 611 4.84 13.07 -12.25
CA LEU A 611 4.84 13.17 -10.78
C LEU A 611 3.98 14.33 -10.27
N ASP A 612 4.00 15.47 -10.95
CA ASP A 612 3.18 16.64 -10.58
C ASP A 612 1.67 16.33 -10.64
N VAL A 613 1.23 15.56 -11.63
CA VAL A 613 -0.18 15.17 -11.76
C VAL A 613 -0.53 13.98 -10.87
N ARG A 614 0.35 12.99 -10.76
CA ARG A 614 0.12 11.80 -9.95
C ARG A 614 0.06 12.14 -8.46
N TYR A 615 1.04 12.87 -7.96
CA TYR A 615 1.18 13.20 -6.54
C TYR A 615 0.71 14.64 -6.28
N ASN A 616 -0.61 14.85 -6.28
CA ASN A 616 -1.23 16.15 -6.02
C ASN A 616 -1.69 16.31 -4.54
N GLY A 617 -1.15 15.49 -3.64
CA GLY A 617 -1.60 15.34 -2.26
C GLY A 617 -2.77 14.36 -2.11
N GLY A 618 -3.43 14.37 -0.96
CA GLY A 618 -4.57 13.47 -0.69
C GLY A 618 -4.18 12.28 0.19
N GLN A 619 -4.99 11.21 0.14
CA GLN A 619 -4.75 9.98 0.88
C GLN A 619 -4.75 8.81 -0.08
N HIS A 620 -3.75 7.94 0.05
CA HIS A 620 -3.68 6.68 -0.67
C HIS A 620 -4.87 5.81 -0.27
N VAL A 621 -5.63 5.27 -1.22
CA VAL A 621 -6.92 4.61 -0.98
C VAL A 621 -6.75 3.33 -0.16
N VAL A 622 -5.71 2.53 -0.45
CA VAL A 622 -5.43 1.28 0.27
C VAL A 622 -4.85 1.51 1.67
N THR A 623 -3.81 2.34 1.80
CA THR A 623 -3.10 2.50 3.08
C THR A 623 -3.71 3.57 3.99
N GLY A 624 -4.54 4.47 3.45
CA GLY A 624 -5.09 5.64 4.14
C GLY A 624 -4.05 6.72 4.49
N GLY A 625 -2.78 6.53 4.14
CA GLY A 625 -1.71 7.48 4.45
C GLY A 625 -1.69 8.68 3.51
N ASN A 626 -1.17 9.80 4.00
CA ASN A 626 -1.13 11.04 3.23
C ASN A 626 -0.08 10.95 2.11
N GLU A 627 -0.48 11.27 0.89
CA GLU A 627 0.45 11.40 -0.23
C GLU A 627 1.08 12.79 -0.29
N PRO A 628 2.32 12.92 -0.81
CA PRO A 628 2.92 14.23 -0.99
C PRO A 628 2.21 15.01 -2.10
N ASN A 629 2.27 16.34 -1.99
CA ASN A 629 1.88 17.24 -3.07
C ASN A 629 3.14 17.74 -3.79
N LEU A 630 3.43 17.19 -4.96
CA LEU A 630 4.58 17.50 -5.79
C LEU A 630 4.19 18.52 -6.86
N ILE A 631 4.90 19.65 -6.92
CA ILE A 631 4.54 20.78 -7.77
C ILE A 631 5.75 21.27 -8.59
N LEU A 632 5.62 21.29 -9.91
CA LEU A 632 6.59 21.91 -10.80
C LEU A 632 6.46 23.44 -10.78
N THR A 633 7.59 24.15 -10.71
CA THR A 633 7.57 25.62 -10.58
C THR A 633 8.75 26.34 -11.22
N ASP A 634 8.49 27.40 -11.98
CA ASP A 634 9.53 28.31 -12.44
C ASP A 634 10.23 29.08 -11.30
N ASN A 635 9.63 29.11 -10.11
CA ASN A 635 10.20 29.81 -8.98
C ASN A 635 11.07 28.89 -8.12
N LEU A 636 12.36 28.80 -8.47
CA LEU A 636 13.33 28.00 -7.74
C LEU A 636 13.50 28.38 -6.25
N SER A 637 13.01 29.54 -5.80
CA SER A 637 13.04 29.87 -4.35
C SER A 637 12.07 29.04 -3.52
N LEU A 638 11.10 28.36 -4.15
CA LEU A 638 10.16 27.46 -3.49
C LEU A 638 10.76 26.05 -3.31
N VAL A 639 11.76 25.69 -4.12
CA VAL A 639 12.43 24.39 -4.07
C VAL A 639 13.26 24.31 -2.81
N GLN A 640 12.83 23.46 -1.88
CA GLN A 640 13.45 23.28 -0.57
C GLN A 640 13.49 21.80 -0.21
N THR A 641 14.53 21.40 0.51
CA THR A 641 14.60 20.05 1.09
C THR A 641 13.54 19.87 2.17
N MET A 642 12.95 18.68 2.32
CA MET A 642 11.84 18.43 3.26
C MET A 642 12.07 18.95 4.68
N GLY A 643 13.28 18.81 5.24
CA GLY A 643 13.60 19.33 6.59
C GLY A 643 13.57 20.87 6.72
N SER A 644 13.37 21.59 5.62
CA SER A 644 13.24 23.06 5.59
C SER A 644 11.85 23.52 5.12
N ASN A 645 11.01 22.61 4.61
CA ASN A 645 9.70 22.92 4.06
C ASN A 645 8.64 23.04 5.17
N THR A 646 8.02 24.21 5.28
CA THR A 646 6.97 24.49 6.28
C THR A 646 5.56 24.52 5.69
N THR A 647 5.41 24.33 4.38
CA THR A 647 4.13 24.47 3.66
C THR A 647 3.40 23.15 3.44
N GLY A 648 4.11 22.02 3.50
CA GLY A 648 3.59 20.70 3.14
C GLY A 648 3.67 20.38 1.65
N ASP A 649 3.78 21.39 0.79
CA ASP A 649 3.96 21.23 -0.67
C ASP A 649 5.44 21.10 -1.03
N ALA A 650 5.78 20.17 -1.91
CA ALA A 650 7.15 19.99 -2.36
C ALA A 650 7.32 20.45 -3.81
N TYR A 651 8.32 21.30 -4.03
CA TYR A 651 8.50 21.97 -5.32
C TYR A 651 9.74 21.46 -6.05
N MET A 652 9.68 21.39 -7.37
CA MET A 652 10.83 21.07 -8.23
C MET A 652 10.81 21.87 -9.53
N GLY A 653 11.99 22.13 -10.10
CA GLY A 653 12.23 22.32 -11.54
C GLY A 653 11.51 23.46 -12.28
N ARG A 654 12.20 24.09 -13.24
CA ARG A 654 11.62 25.14 -14.09
C ARG A 654 10.56 24.57 -15.04
N LEU A 655 9.30 24.62 -14.65
CA LEU A 655 8.17 24.12 -15.44
C LEU A 655 8.22 24.58 -16.90
N SER A 656 8.48 25.86 -17.15
CA SER A 656 8.57 26.40 -18.51
C SER A 656 9.67 25.75 -19.36
N VAL A 657 10.80 25.37 -18.75
CA VAL A 657 11.89 24.68 -19.45
C VAL A 657 11.53 23.21 -19.71
N LEU A 658 10.90 22.55 -18.74
CA LEU A 658 10.45 21.16 -18.90
C LEU A 658 9.39 21.04 -20.00
N LEU A 659 8.43 21.98 -20.06
CA LEU A 659 7.45 22.03 -21.15
C LEU A 659 8.12 22.27 -22.52
N GLN A 660 9.15 23.12 -22.57
CA GLN A 660 9.92 23.30 -23.81
C GLN A 660 10.69 22.03 -24.20
N TRP A 661 11.30 21.35 -23.24
CA TRP A 661 12.01 20.08 -23.47
C TRP A 661 11.09 18.96 -23.95
N HIS A 662 9.88 18.87 -23.37
CA HIS A 662 8.83 17.96 -23.85
C HIS A 662 8.50 18.18 -25.33
N MET A 663 8.48 19.44 -25.79
CA MET A 663 8.23 19.79 -27.19
C MET A 663 9.46 19.57 -28.09
N ASP A 664 10.66 19.84 -27.60
CA ASP A 664 11.91 19.74 -28.36
C ASP A 664 12.36 18.28 -28.57
N ASP A 665 11.95 17.38 -27.68
CA ASP A 665 12.29 15.95 -27.67
C ASP A 665 11.00 15.10 -27.59
N PRO A 666 10.35 14.85 -28.75
CA PRO A 666 9.11 14.08 -28.82
C PRO A 666 9.28 12.62 -28.36
N VAL A 667 8.17 12.02 -27.92
CA VAL A 667 8.14 10.61 -27.48
C VAL A 667 8.62 9.65 -28.57
N ASP A 668 9.62 8.83 -28.25
CA ASP A 668 10.17 7.80 -29.12
C ASP A 668 9.68 6.38 -28.76
N GLU A 669 10.08 5.38 -29.55
CA GLU A 669 9.70 3.98 -29.34
C GLU A 669 10.31 3.39 -28.05
N ASP A 670 11.48 3.87 -27.63
CA ASP A 670 12.12 3.39 -26.41
C ASP A 670 11.34 3.84 -25.17
N GLU A 671 10.85 5.08 -25.18
CA GLU A 671 10.04 5.62 -24.09
C GLU A 671 8.66 4.95 -24.01
N ARG A 672 7.99 4.70 -25.14
CA ARG A 672 6.73 3.92 -25.16
C ARG A 672 6.92 2.50 -24.65
N ARG A 673 7.99 1.82 -25.08
CA ARG A 673 8.34 0.48 -24.57
C ARG A 673 8.54 0.54 -23.06
N ARG A 674 9.28 1.53 -22.57
CA ARG A 674 9.53 1.71 -21.15
C ARG A 674 8.23 1.91 -20.37
N ASN A 675 7.33 2.76 -20.88
CA ASN A 675 6.02 3.01 -20.27
C ASN A 675 5.19 1.72 -20.18
N GLU A 676 5.19 0.90 -21.23
CA GLU A 676 4.50 -0.40 -21.24
C GLU A 676 5.13 -1.40 -20.26
N VAL A 677 6.46 -1.43 -20.14
CA VAL A 677 7.12 -2.28 -19.13
C VAL A 677 6.71 -1.85 -17.73
N VAL A 678 6.79 -0.57 -17.39
CA VAL A 678 6.40 -0.09 -16.05
C VAL A 678 4.92 -0.37 -15.78
N TYR A 679 4.04 -0.11 -16.75
CA TYR A 679 2.62 -0.45 -16.67
C TYR A 679 2.38 -1.94 -16.37
N SER A 680 3.19 -2.83 -16.96
CA SER A 680 3.09 -4.27 -16.73
C SER A 680 3.39 -4.73 -15.30
N TYR A 681 4.05 -3.88 -14.51
CA TYR A 681 4.32 -4.11 -13.09
C TYR A 681 3.39 -3.26 -12.23
N GLN A 682 3.41 -1.94 -12.40
CA GLN A 682 2.80 -0.97 -11.49
C GLN A 682 1.33 -0.65 -11.78
N GLY A 683 0.76 -1.16 -12.89
CA GLY A 683 -0.67 -1.05 -13.18
C GLY A 683 -1.12 0.34 -13.63
N ASN A 684 -0.25 1.34 -13.62
CA ASN A 684 -0.52 2.67 -14.15
C ASN A 684 0.46 3.06 -15.28
N ARG A 685 0.03 3.99 -16.15
CA ARG A 685 0.80 4.47 -17.31
C ARG A 685 1.19 5.94 -17.10
N ASN A 686 2.31 6.38 -17.66
CA ASN A 686 2.63 7.80 -17.78
C ASN A 686 1.81 8.42 -18.94
N PRO A 687 0.78 9.25 -18.65
CA PRO A 687 -0.10 9.81 -19.67
C PRO A 687 0.59 10.76 -20.63
N PHE A 688 1.71 11.36 -20.23
CA PHE A 688 2.43 12.30 -21.09
C PHE A 688 3.31 11.59 -22.13
N VAL A 689 3.54 10.28 -21.97
CA VAL A 689 4.18 9.42 -22.98
C VAL A 689 3.14 8.97 -24.01
N ASP A 690 1.98 8.51 -23.54
CA ASP A 690 0.93 7.98 -24.41
C ASP A 690 0.14 9.11 -25.10
N HIS A 691 -0.16 10.18 -24.35
CA HIS A 691 -0.88 11.39 -24.78
C HIS A 691 -0.04 12.68 -24.54
N PRO A 692 1.06 12.89 -25.26
CA PRO A 692 1.92 14.07 -25.08
C PRO A 692 1.20 15.41 -25.29
N GLU A 693 0.10 15.43 -26.04
CA GLU A 693 -0.77 16.59 -26.24
C GLU A 693 -1.47 17.08 -24.96
N TRP A 694 -1.65 16.21 -23.96
CA TRP A 694 -2.31 16.59 -22.71
C TRP A 694 -1.44 17.50 -21.84
N ALA A 695 -0.12 17.52 -22.03
CA ALA A 695 0.78 18.42 -21.31
C ALA A 695 0.40 19.90 -21.54
N ASP A 696 0.07 20.29 -22.78
CA ASP A 696 -0.28 21.68 -23.10
C ASP A 696 -1.64 22.06 -22.49
N CYS A 697 -2.62 21.15 -22.53
CA CYS A 697 -3.91 21.37 -21.88
C CYS A 697 -3.77 21.51 -20.36
N ILE A 698 -3.06 20.57 -19.70
CA ILE A 698 -2.96 20.52 -18.24
C ILE A 698 -2.11 21.68 -17.69
N PHE A 699 -0.99 22.02 -18.33
CA PHE A 699 -0.04 23.00 -17.77
C PHE A 699 -0.14 24.41 -18.36
N ASN A 700 -0.67 24.57 -19.60
CA ASN A 700 -0.80 25.88 -20.26
C ASN A 700 -2.25 26.33 -20.49
N ASP A 701 -3.25 25.58 -20.04
CA ASP A 701 -4.68 25.83 -20.31
C ASP A 701 -5.01 25.88 -21.83
N ALA A 702 -4.26 25.10 -22.61
CA ALA A 702 -4.35 25.07 -24.07
C ALA A 702 -5.02 23.77 -24.56
N CYS A 703 -6.28 23.56 -24.16
CA CYS A 703 -7.01 22.30 -24.41
C CYS A 703 -7.64 22.15 -25.80
N GLY A 704 -7.11 22.84 -26.81
CA GLY A 704 -7.64 22.83 -28.18
C GLY A 704 -6.57 22.86 -29.28
N THR A 705 -5.31 22.72 -28.89
CA THR A 705 -4.16 22.70 -29.78
C THR A 705 -3.56 21.30 -29.76
N GLU A 706 -3.81 20.51 -30.81
CA GLU A 706 -2.91 19.40 -31.12
C GLU A 706 -1.49 19.99 -31.22
N PRO A 707 -0.48 19.47 -30.49
CA PRO A 707 0.86 19.98 -30.57
C PRO A 707 1.32 19.88 -32.03
N PRO A 708 1.95 20.94 -32.58
CA PRO A 708 2.48 20.86 -33.93
C PRO A 708 3.55 19.76 -33.97
N VAL A 709 3.23 18.64 -34.61
CA VAL A 709 4.19 17.56 -34.90
C VAL A 709 5.32 18.15 -35.73
N CYS A 710 6.42 18.50 -35.09
CA CYS A 710 7.57 19.12 -35.76
C CYS A 710 8.42 18.02 -36.39
N PHE A 711 8.09 17.62 -37.62
CA PHE A 711 8.98 16.79 -38.42
C PHE A 711 10.26 17.57 -38.78
N ASN A 712 11.40 16.93 -38.51
CA ASN A 712 12.74 17.43 -38.80
C ASN A 712 12.90 17.86 -40.29
N PRO A 713 13.27 19.12 -40.58
CA PRO A 713 13.35 19.66 -41.95
C PRO A 713 14.52 19.10 -42.79
N SER A 714 15.25 18.11 -42.30
CA SER A 714 16.34 17.44 -43.03
C SER A 714 15.89 16.25 -43.91
N LEU A 715 14.61 15.88 -43.88
CA LEU A 715 14.02 14.89 -44.79
C LEU A 715 13.33 15.57 -45.99
N PRO A 716 13.33 14.95 -47.19
CA PRO A 716 12.74 15.54 -48.37
C PRO A 716 11.24 15.83 -48.18
N SER A 717 10.76 16.92 -48.76
CA SER A 717 9.37 17.36 -48.73
C SER A 717 8.41 16.22 -49.10
N TRP A 718 7.51 15.88 -48.19
CA TRP A 718 6.42 14.93 -48.39
C TRP A 718 5.23 15.61 -49.07
N THR A 719 4.57 14.92 -49.98
CA THR A 719 3.32 15.36 -50.61
C THR A 719 2.27 14.28 -50.41
N LEU A 720 1.08 14.68 -49.93
CA LEU A 720 -0.10 13.82 -49.84
C LEU A 720 -0.47 13.29 -51.22
N VAL A 721 -0.51 11.96 -51.37
CA VAL A 721 -0.89 11.31 -52.64
C VAL A 721 -2.29 10.67 -52.54
N ASP A 722 -2.72 10.27 -51.35
CA ASP A 722 -4.10 9.91 -51.02
C ASP A 722 -4.33 9.95 -49.49
N ASN A 723 -5.60 9.99 -49.05
CA ASN A 723 -6.04 10.22 -47.65
C ASN A 723 -5.47 9.28 -46.55
N GLU A 724 -4.59 8.33 -46.88
CA GLU A 724 -4.02 7.34 -45.96
C GLU A 724 -2.52 7.07 -46.18
N VAL A 725 -1.84 7.74 -47.13
CA VAL A 725 -0.42 7.44 -47.45
C VAL A 725 0.40 8.70 -47.77
N CYS A 726 1.54 8.86 -47.07
CA CYS A 726 2.58 9.84 -47.37
C CYS A 726 3.71 9.20 -48.21
N GLU A 727 4.05 9.77 -49.38
CA GLU A 727 5.22 9.35 -50.19
C GLU A 727 6.30 10.45 -50.25
N ALA A 728 7.57 10.05 -50.16
CA ALA A 728 8.72 10.91 -50.38
C ALA A 728 9.11 10.91 -51.86
N THR A 729 9.33 12.09 -52.43
CA THR A 729 9.82 12.18 -53.82
C THR A 729 11.30 11.81 -53.90
N ASN A 730 11.62 10.75 -54.66
CA ASN A 730 12.94 10.30 -55.14
C ASN A 730 13.79 9.28 -54.33
N ALA A 731 13.19 8.37 -53.58
CA ALA A 731 13.83 7.06 -53.35
C ALA A 731 12.76 6.00 -53.09
N VAL A 732 12.78 4.93 -53.89
CA VAL A 732 11.93 3.75 -53.65
C VAL A 732 12.49 3.00 -52.45
N THR A 733 11.99 3.36 -51.27
CA THR A 733 12.02 2.50 -50.09
C THR A 733 10.63 2.57 -49.49
N VAL A 734 9.84 1.51 -49.68
CA VAL A 734 8.53 1.36 -49.04
C VAL A 734 8.81 1.07 -47.57
N LEU A 735 8.60 2.05 -46.70
CA LEU A 735 8.44 1.81 -45.27
C LEU A 735 6.93 1.69 -45.00
N HIS A 736 6.49 0.49 -44.63
CA HIS A 736 5.18 0.31 -44.00
C HIS A 736 5.28 0.87 -42.58
N PHE A 737 4.86 2.11 -42.37
CA PHE A 737 4.35 2.51 -41.06
C PHE A 737 2.83 2.34 -41.12
N VAL A 738 2.33 1.32 -40.43
CA VAL A 738 0.93 1.29 -40.01
C VAL A 738 0.86 2.22 -38.80
N SER A 739 0.73 3.52 -39.04
CA SER A 739 0.27 4.46 -38.03
C SER A 739 -1.24 4.29 -37.93
N LEU A 740 -1.66 3.38 -37.07
CA LEU A 740 -2.98 3.44 -36.45
C LEU A 740 -2.78 4.22 -35.16
N LEU A 741 -2.96 5.54 -35.21
CA LEU A 741 -3.49 6.36 -34.12
C LEU A 741 -3.75 7.77 -34.67
N ASN A 742 -5.04 8.08 -34.74
CA ASN A 742 -5.69 9.36 -35.01
C ASN A 742 -5.28 10.14 -36.26
N GLY A 743 -6.03 9.89 -37.34
CA GLY A 743 -6.02 10.71 -38.53
C GLY A 743 -6.42 12.15 -38.23
N ASP A 744 -5.44 13.05 -38.26
CA ASP A 744 -5.59 14.44 -38.70
C ASP A 744 -4.20 15.05 -38.98
N CYS A 745 -3.70 14.88 -40.21
CA CYS A 745 -2.64 15.75 -40.74
C CYS A 745 -3.27 17.04 -41.27
N VAL A 746 -3.55 18.02 -40.40
CA VAL A 746 -4.01 19.35 -40.82
C VAL A 746 -2.81 20.29 -40.94
N CYS A 747 -2.35 20.54 -42.17
CA CYS A 747 -1.47 21.67 -42.47
C CYS A 747 -2.30 22.94 -42.72
N GLN A 748 -1.92 24.06 -42.10
CA GLN A 748 -2.16 25.40 -42.67
C GLN A 748 -0.94 25.88 -43.46
#